data_AF-A0A0D2BLE2-F1
#
_entry.id   AF-A0A0D2BLE2-F1
#
_cell.length_a   1.000
_cell.length_b   1.000
_cell.length_c   1.000
_cell.angle_alpha   90.00
_cell.angle_beta   90.00
_cell.angle_gamma   90.00
#
_symmetry.space_group_name_H-M   'P 1'
#
loop_
_entity.id
_entity.type
_entity.pdbx_description
1 polymer ?
#
loop_
_entity_poly.entity_id
_entity_poly.type
_entity_poly.pdbx_seq_one_letter_code
_entity_poly.pdbx_strand_id
1 'polypeptide(L)'
;MYGQTSIPDVPGYVSFRAGHRIQSRKILTGDEAKPTFDAIPSIDASQIFSEDFQERKRLAEQIGKAAQDVGFFYLINPPVSGAKMDAAFAALARFFALPEDVKMKYHVNNSPAFKGFNPVNPDEKRAGFGSARETFSLGRDYTDPEQHSIKVAPPGTVSLNQWPDADLPEFRRDIYAYFTEVYAFAAKLVQIFSLALGLEETALDEFFKFPFTDITINHYPPQAGDDTYRQVLFPHADYGAFTLLAQKEVSGLEVLNANAIWVKAPVVEHAFVVNTGSYFELISGGRWKSTVHRVCARANTDRTSLPFFFSPSPNTTIYPMVALEDNDLEDQLTYDLSGIPYLGSKPEQSPYLLYVRPLTNHVPPLRYAVAAAAACHVAIRFQNDSLKARSREWQLKAMELMRQRLTSKALTADFGTVLTILMMAQNDMCTGDCAEFDTHLPAARAFVDEHGQNLPDRGYCEQRLAWLDIIRSTTSDHFLTFTSPDLKKVFSRYRSASGHAREWGHEAFACPIDLLEYIVDVTVLYKIQPRGQLFSQAAIEKASLFLERVRGWTPRPGYYSEQMGHVVRAWHAGVQLYVIRLFRLHQHGCGEGDAAIQTTELVETVLAQAKAVKTPSAWSHASIWPLFQAALWFEEAEHLERRQWLLDYFQMIMRTSGCNQLDVAASTLKTIWKSGEYYDSVTAGNITGSLIL
;
A
#
# COMPACT_ATOMS: atom_id res chain seq x y z
N MET A 1 -0.31 13.22 15.45
CA MET A 1 0.92 14.05 15.34
C MET A 1 1.35 14.10 13.87
N TYR A 2 1.04 15.19 13.17
CA TYR A 2 1.51 15.47 11.81
C TYR A 2 2.70 16.44 11.93
N GLY A 3 3.92 15.96 11.71
CA GLY A 3 5.07 16.85 11.55
C GLY A 3 4.84 17.78 10.36
N GLN A 4 4.69 19.07 10.62
CA GLN A 4 4.54 20.11 9.60
C GLN A 4 5.94 20.54 9.13
N THR A 5 6.44 19.89 8.09
CA THR A 5 7.42 20.50 7.19
C THR A 5 6.69 21.52 6.31
N SER A 6 7.17 22.76 6.28
CA SER A 6 6.67 23.82 5.40
C SER A 6 6.60 23.34 3.94
N ILE A 7 5.49 23.62 3.25
CA ILE A 7 5.39 23.35 1.81
C ILE A 7 6.32 24.32 1.07
N PRO A 8 7.26 23.85 0.24
CA PRO A 8 8.22 24.70 -0.45
C PRO A 8 7.52 25.56 -1.51
N ASP A 9 7.87 26.84 -1.55
CA ASP A 9 7.48 27.76 -2.62
C ASP A 9 8.46 27.60 -3.79
N VAL A 10 7.96 27.17 -4.95
CA VAL A 10 8.75 26.86 -6.13
C VAL A 10 8.23 27.72 -7.28
N PRO A 11 9.02 28.67 -7.83
CA PRO A 11 8.58 29.52 -8.91
C PRO A 11 8.02 28.73 -10.10
N GLY A 12 6.83 29.11 -10.56
CA GLY A 12 6.14 28.44 -11.68
C GLY A 12 5.41 27.14 -11.31
N TYR A 13 5.35 26.76 -10.03
CA TYR A 13 4.63 25.59 -9.54
C TYR A 13 3.74 25.93 -8.35
N VAL A 14 2.67 25.16 -8.19
CA VAL A 14 1.87 25.12 -6.96
C VAL A 14 2.20 23.84 -6.22
N SER A 15 2.81 23.98 -5.04
CA SER A 15 3.11 22.86 -4.13
C SER A 15 1.93 22.58 -3.19
N PHE A 16 1.61 21.31 -2.96
CA PHE A 16 0.48 20.89 -2.13
C PHE A 16 0.75 19.55 -1.43
N ARG A 17 -0.04 19.27 -0.38
CA ARG A 17 0.00 17.97 0.31
C ARG A 17 -1.11 17.07 -0.22
N ALA A 18 -0.74 15.90 -0.74
CA ALA A 18 -1.69 14.87 -1.10
C ALA A 18 -1.14 13.54 -0.58
N GLY A 19 -1.89 12.86 0.27
CA GLY A 19 -1.29 11.77 1.02
C GLY A 19 -0.28 12.28 2.05
N HIS A 20 0.61 11.40 2.52
CA HIS A 20 1.76 11.77 3.35
C HIS A 20 2.87 12.51 2.58
N ARG A 21 2.61 12.95 1.34
CA ARG A 21 3.59 13.47 0.39
C ARG A 21 3.34 14.93 0.07
N ILE A 22 4.42 15.63 -0.24
CA ILE A 22 4.38 16.94 -0.88
C ILE A 22 4.54 16.70 -2.39
N GLN A 23 3.64 17.27 -3.17
CA GLN A 23 3.64 17.23 -4.63
C GLN A 23 3.62 18.66 -5.17
N SER A 24 3.90 18.83 -6.46
CA SER A 24 3.81 20.12 -7.13
C SER A 24 3.19 19.99 -8.52
N ARG A 25 2.47 21.04 -8.94
CA ARG A 25 1.85 21.14 -10.27
C ARG A 25 2.37 22.38 -10.99
N LYS A 26 2.86 22.23 -12.22
CA LYS A 26 3.33 23.36 -13.05
C LYS A 26 2.16 24.28 -13.36
N ILE A 27 2.38 25.58 -13.27
CA ILE A 27 1.43 26.61 -13.70
C ILE A 27 1.49 26.69 -15.23
N LEU A 28 0.36 26.44 -15.88
CA LEU A 28 0.21 26.47 -17.34
C LEU A 28 -0.53 27.74 -17.76
N THR A 29 0.03 28.52 -18.67
CA THR A 29 -0.53 29.78 -19.18
C THR A 29 -0.30 29.91 -20.69
N GLY A 30 -1.06 30.79 -21.36
CA GLY A 30 -0.94 31.01 -22.80
C GLY A 30 -1.20 29.74 -23.60
N ASP A 31 -0.34 29.46 -24.59
CA ASP A 31 -0.46 28.30 -25.49
C ASP A 31 -0.27 26.94 -24.78
N GLU A 32 0.31 26.91 -23.57
CA GLU A 32 0.45 25.68 -22.76
C GLU A 32 -0.82 25.34 -21.96
N ALA A 33 -1.80 26.25 -21.88
CA ALA A 33 -2.99 26.07 -21.07
C ALA A 33 -3.90 24.95 -21.62
N LYS A 34 -4.34 24.07 -20.75
CA LYS A 34 -5.26 22.97 -21.07
C LYS A 34 -6.71 23.40 -20.83
N PRO A 35 -7.69 22.85 -21.58
CA PRO A 35 -9.10 22.98 -21.20
C PRO A 35 -9.33 22.42 -19.79
N THR A 36 -9.94 23.19 -18.91
CA THR A 36 -10.20 22.84 -17.51
C THR A 36 -11.34 23.70 -16.97
N PHE A 37 -11.89 23.31 -15.82
CA PHE A 37 -12.92 24.11 -15.15
C PHE A 37 -12.42 25.48 -14.67
N ASP A 38 -13.32 26.45 -14.71
CA ASP A 38 -13.19 27.83 -14.20
C ASP A 38 -14.29 28.19 -13.19
N ALA A 39 -15.25 27.29 -12.98
CA ALA A 39 -16.31 27.38 -11.98
C ALA A 39 -16.65 25.98 -11.42
N ILE A 40 -17.20 25.96 -10.20
CA ILE A 40 -17.65 24.72 -9.55
C ILE A 40 -19.16 24.55 -9.84
N PRO A 41 -19.58 23.40 -10.40
CA PRO A 41 -20.97 23.17 -10.80
C PRO A 41 -21.91 23.07 -9.59
N SER A 42 -23.17 23.46 -9.77
CA SER A 42 -24.24 23.29 -8.78
C SER A 42 -25.26 22.27 -9.25
N ILE A 43 -25.65 21.38 -8.34
CA ILE A 43 -26.52 20.23 -8.61
C ILE A 43 -27.63 20.20 -7.56
N ASP A 44 -28.87 20.00 -7.99
CA ASP A 44 -30.04 19.93 -7.10
C ASP A 44 -30.17 18.53 -6.47
N ALA A 45 -30.08 18.45 -5.14
CA ALA A 45 -30.13 17.21 -4.37
C ALA A 45 -31.54 16.82 -3.89
N SER A 46 -32.58 17.58 -4.25
CA SER A 46 -33.96 17.35 -3.78
C SER A 46 -34.50 15.96 -4.09
N GLN A 47 -34.07 15.36 -5.20
CA GLN A 47 -34.51 14.04 -5.66
C GLN A 47 -33.68 12.87 -5.11
N ILE A 48 -32.75 13.10 -4.18
CA ILE A 48 -31.85 12.04 -3.69
C ILE A 48 -32.57 10.88 -3.01
N PHE A 49 -33.72 11.17 -2.38
CA PHE A 49 -34.60 10.19 -1.73
C PHE A 49 -35.86 9.88 -2.55
N SER A 50 -35.93 10.28 -3.83
CA SER A 50 -37.06 9.92 -4.69
C SER A 50 -37.25 8.40 -4.71
N GLU A 51 -38.49 7.93 -4.76
CA GLU A 51 -38.81 6.52 -4.98
C GLU A 51 -38.55 6.10 -6.44
N ASP A 52 -38.56 7.06 -7.39
CA ASP A 52 -38.25 6.81 -8.80
C ASP A 52 -36.74 6.64 -9.01
N PHE A 53 -36.35 5.43 -9.42
CA PHE A 53 -34.97 5.09 -9.77
C PHE A 53 -34.39 5.98 -10.87
N GLN A 54 -35.18 6.41 -11.85
CA GLN A 54 -34.69 7.26 -12.95
C GLN A 54 -34.31 8.65 -12.47
N GLU A 55 -35.00 9.20 -11.46
CA GLU A 55 -34.64 10.48 -10.87
C GLU A 55 -33.32 10.40 -10.11
N ARG A 56 -33.15 9.33 -9.29
CA ARG A 56 -31.88 9.07 -8.60
C ARG A 56 -30.73 8.84 -9.59
N LYS A 57 -30.99 8.14 -10.70
CA LYS A 57 -29.98 7.91 -11.75
C LYS A 57 -29.56 9.20 -12.46
N ARG A 58 -30.50 10.09 -12.81
CA ARG A 58 -30.16 11.40 -13.41
C ARG A 58 -29.29 12.25 -12.47
N LEU A 59 -29.62 12.26 -11.18
CA LEU A 59 -28.79 12.92 -10.16
C LEU A 59 -27.38 12.30 -10.11
N ALA A 60 -27.29 10.97 -10.16
CA ALA A 60 -26.02 10.26 -10.19
C ALA A 60 -25.17 10.62 -11.43
N GLU A 61 -25.78 10.74 -12.61
CA GLU A 61 -25.08 11.15 -13.84
C GLU A 61 -24.50 12.56 -13.73
N GLN A 62 -25.23 13.50 -13.14
CA GLN A 62 -24.75 14.87 -12.90
C GLN A 62 -23.60 14.89 -11.89
N ILE A 63 -23.73 14.16 -10.78
CA ILE A 63 -22.69 14.04 -9.76
C ILE A 63 -21.43 13.37 -10.32
N GLY A 64 -21.58 12.26 -11.04
CA GLY A 64 -20.47 11.53 -11.64
C GLY A 64 -19.68 12.40 -12.62
N LYS A 65 -20.38 13.19 -13.44
CA LYS A 65 -19.73 14.15 -14.35
C LYS A 65 -18.97 15.23 -13.60
N ALA A 66 -19.54 15.82 -12.55
CA ALA A 66 -18.85 16.84 -11.77
C ALA A 66 -17.65 16.28 -10.97
N ALA A 67 -17.77 15.06 -10.43
CA ALA A 67 -16.68 14.37 -9.76
C ALA A 67 -15.51 14.05 -10.71
N GLN A 68 -15.81 13.70 -11.96
CA GLN A 68 -14.81 13.46 -13.01
C GLN A 68 -14.16 14.76 -13.51
N ASP A 69 -14.96 15.76 -13.86
CA ASP A 69 -14.48 16.99 -14.51
C ASP A 69 -13.78 17.94 -13.52
N VAL A 70 -14.22 17.94 -12.25
CA VAL A 70 -13.79 18.92 -11.24
C VAL A 70 -13.32 18.26 -9.94
N GLY A 71 -13.97 17.18 -9.50
CA GLY A 71 -13.79 16.62 -8.15
C GLY A 71 -14.42 17.45 -7.04
N PHE A 72 -15.13 18.53 -7.40
CA PHE A 72 -15.89 19.43 -6.52
C PHE A 72 -17.23 19.79 -7.17
N PHE A 73 -18.29 19.93 -6.36
CA PHE A 73 -19.59 20.43 -6.79
C PHE A 73 -20.41 20.96 -5.60
N TYR A 74 -21.39 21.82 -5.86
CA TYR A 74 -22.40 22.19 -4.88
C TYR A 74 -23.58 21.23 -4.94
N LEU A 75 -24.07 20.81 -3.79
CA LEU A 75 -25.40 20.23 -3.63
C LEU A 75 -26.32 21.27 -3.01
N ILE A 76 -27.24 21.80 -3.82
CA ILE A 76 -28.31 22.72 -3.38
C ILE A 76 -29.57 21.92 -3.04
N ASN A 77 -30.44 22.51 -2.22
CA ASN A 77 -31.64 21.85 -1.70
C ASN A 77 -31.35 20.46 -1.05
N PRO A 78 -30.30 20.32 -0.21
CA PRO A 78 -30.05 19.05 0.45
C PRO A 78 -31.20 18.71 1.42
N PRO A 79 -31.40 17.42 1.73
CA PRO A 79 -32.38 16.96 2.72
C PRO A 79 -31.90 17.21 4.17
N VAL A 80 -31.35 18.40 4.43
CA VAL A 80 -30.84 18.88 5.72
C VAL A 80 -31.46 20.24 5.98
N SER A 81 -32.10 20.40 7.14
CA SER A 81 -32.80 21.64 7.50
C SER A 81 -31.83 22.81 7.65
N GLY A 82 -32.08 23.89 6.89
CA GLY A 82 -31.32 25.14 7.02
C GLY A 82 -31.32 25.68 8.46
N ALA A 83 -32.44 25.58 9.18
CA ALA A 83 -32.54 26.01 10.57
C ALA A 83 -31.64 25.19 11.52
N LYS A 84 -31.46 23.88 11.27
CA LYS A 84 -30.53 23.04 12.05
C LYS A 84 -29.07 23.36 11.72
N MET A 85 -28.79 23.64 10.45
CA MET A 85 -27.47 24.08 9.99
C MET A 85 -27.10 25.43 10.66
N ASP A 86 -28.03 26.38 10.70
CA ASP A 86 -27.89 27.66 11.39
C ASP A 86 -27.69 27.50 12.90
N ALA A 87 -28.46 26.61 13.54
CA ALA A 87 -28.31 26.31 14.96
C ALA A 87 -26.93 25.71 15.29
N ALA A 88 -26.41 24.83 14.43
CA ALA A 88 -25.07 24.26 14.57
C ALA A 88 -23.98 25.35 14.47
N PHE A 89 -24.03 26.21 13.45
CA PHE A 89 -23.13 27.36 13.34
C PHE A 89 -23.21 28.28 14.57
N ALA A 90 -24.41 28.56 15.07
CA ALA A 90 -24.61 29.38 16.26
C ALA A 90 -24.04 28.73 17.53
N ALA A 91 -24.21 27.42 17.70
CA ALA A 91 -23.62 26.69 18.84
C ALA A 91 -22.09 26.79 18.86
N LEU A 92 -21.47 26.83 17.69
CA LEU A 92 -20.01 26.89 17.56
C LEU A 92 -19.47 28.29 17.77
N ALA A 93 -20.18 29.30 17.25
CA ALA A 93 -19.89 30.68 17.57
C ALA A 93 -19.91 30.91 19.09
N ARG A 94 -20.91 30.33 19.79
CA ARG A 94 -20.96 30.37 21.27
C ARG A 94 -19.76 29.68 21.92
N PHE A 95 -19.35 28.51 21.41
CA PHE A 95 -18.19 27.79 21.93
C PHE A 95 -16.88 28.55 21.73
N PHE A 96 -16.60 29.05 20.53
CA PHE A 96 -15.35 29.77 20.25
C PHE A 96 -15.28 31.14 20.94
N ALA A 97 -16.43 31.72 21.32
CA ALA A 97 -16.51 32.92 22.16
C ALA A 97 -16.22 32.68 23.66
N LEU A 98 -16.14 31.42 24.10
CA LEU A 98 -15.78 31.11 25.49
C LEU A 98 -14.33 31.53 25.81
N PRO A 99 -14.04 31.86 27.09
CA PRO A 99 -12.67 32.06 27.55
C PRO A 99 -11.76 30.87 27.21
N GLU A 100 -10.50 31.15 26.86
CA GLU A 100 -9.53 30.14 26.41
C GLU A 100 -9.34 29.03 27.45
N ASP A 101 -9.27 29.37 28.73
CA ASP A 101 -9.16 28.42 29.85
C ASP A 101 -10.36 27.47 29.94
N VAL A 102 -11.55 27.93 29.56
CA VAL A 102 -12.75 27.11 29.47
C VAL A 102 -12.69 26.18 28.25
N LYS A 103 -12.32 26.69 27.07
CA LYS A 103 -12.18 25.86 25.84
C LYS A 103 -11.14 24.76 26.04
N MET A 104 -10.03 25.05 26.72
CA MET A 104 -8.94 24.11 26.97
C MET A 104 -9.33 22.93 27.89
N LYS A 105 -10.44 23.01 28.65
CA LYS A 105 -11.00 21.84 29.36
C LYS A 105 -11.31 20.69 28.41
N TYR A 106 -11.68 21.02 27.17
CA TYR A 106 -12.10 20.09 26.12
C TYR A 106 -10.97 19.79 25.12
N HIS A 107 -9.70 20.01 25.50
CA HIS A 107 -8.57 19.85 24.60
C HIS A 107 -8.51 18.43 23.99
N VAL A 108 -8.16 18.31 22.70
CA VAL A 108 -8.14 17.02 21.97
C VAL A 108 -7.35 15.91 22.67
N ASN A 109 -6.26 16.25 23.37
CA ASN A 109 -5.43 15.28 24.11
C ASN A 109 -6.14 14.64 25.32
N ASN A 110 -7.28 15.18 25.76
CA ASN A 110 -8.08 14.58 26.83
C ASN A 110 -8.98 13.44 26.32
N SER A 111 -9.08 13.25 25.00
CA SER A 111 -9.82 12.15 24.37
C SER A 111 -8.87 11.09 23.80
N PRO A 112 -9.13 9.79 24.02
CA PRO A 112 -8.35 8.71 23.40
C PRO A 112 -8.45 8.69 21.87
N ALA A 113 -9.47 9.37 21.31
CA ALA A 113 -9.72 9.50 19.89
C ALA A 113 -9.32 10.86 19.30
N PHE A 114 -8.62 11.69 20.08
CA PHE A 114 -8.22 13.05 19.70
C PHE A 114 -9.41 13.95 19.26
N LYS A 115 -10.59 13.75 19.85
CA LYS A 115 -11.78 14.60 19.65
C LYS A 115 -11.83 15.72 20.66
N GLY A 116 -12.43 16.85 20.32
CA GLY A 116 -12.53 18.06 21.14
C GLY A 116 -11.86 19.27 20.52
N PHE A 117 -11.51 20.24 21.36
CA PHE A 117 -10.91 21.52 21.00
C PHE A 117 -9.41 21.40 20.73
N ASN A 118 -8.96 21.98 19.62
CA ASN A 118 -7.55 22.17 19.31
C ASN A 118 -7.32 23.67 19.08
N PRO A 119 -6.52 24.34 19.93
CA PRO A 119 -6.30 25.78 19.84
C PRO A 119 -5.47 26.12 18.60
N VAL A 120 -5.45 27.41 18.25
CA VAL A 120 -4.50 27.91 17.24
C VAL A 120 -3.08 27.70 17.77
N ASN A 121 -2.23 27.04 17.00
CA ASN A 121 -0.82 26.89 17.33
C ASN A 121 -0.16 28.30 17.43
N PRO A 122 0.47 28.65 18.58
CA PRO A 122 1.08 29.97 18.76
C PRO A 122 2.12 30.32 17.69
N ASP A 123 2.86 29.33 17.19
CA ASP A 123 3.86 29.52 16.13
C ASP A 123 3.23 29.83 14.76
N GLU A 124 1.94 29.47 14.58
CA GLU A 124 1.14 29.71 13.38
C GLU A 124 0.37 31.04 13.43
N LYS A 125 0.32 31.73 14.57
CA LYS A 125 -0.30 33.07 14.74
C LYS A 125 0.52 34.22 14.11
N ARG A 126 1.32 33.95 13.08
CA ARG A 126 2.09 34.97 12.35
C ARG A 126 1.40 35.31 11.04
N ALA A 127 1.43 36.59 10.68
CA ALA A 127 0.99 37.08 9.38
C ALA A 127 1.60 36.25 8.23
N GLY A 128 0.76 35.54 7.46
CA GLY A 128 1.20 34.72 6.32
C GLY A 128 1.44 33.23 6.60
N PHE A 129 1.21 32.73 7.83
CA PHE A 129 1.28 31.31 8.14
C PHE A 129 -0.08 30.60 7.92
N GLY A 130 -0.09 29.61 7.02
CA GLY A 130 -1.29 28.95 6.49
C GLY A 130 -1.95 27.89 7.38
N SER A 131 -2.06 28.15 8.69
CA SER A 131 -2.75 27.26 9.64
C SER A 131 -3.29 27.98 10.89
N ALA A 132 -3.48 29.30 10.85
CA ALA A 132 -4.04 30.08 11.98
C ALA A 132 -5.55 29.81 12.20
N ARG A 133 -5.91 28.60 12.60
CA ARG A 133 -7.27 28.16 12.92
C ARG A 133 -7.32 27.44 14.25
N GLU A 134 -8.41 27.60 14.95
CA GLU A 134 -8.79 26.70 16.04
C GLU A 134 -9.89 25.78 15.55
N THR A 135 -9.93 24.57 16.10
CA THR A 135 -10.88 23.55 15.65
C THR A 135 -11.59 22.88 16.80
N PHE A 136 -12.81 22.43 16.58
CA PHE A 136 -13.51 21.51 17.46
C PHE A 136 -13.91 20.28 16.66
N SER A 137 -13.40 19.11 17.04
CA SER A 137 -13.63 17.85 16.30
C SER A 137 -14.54 16.89 17.07
N LEU A 138 -15.48 16.27 16.38
CA LEU A 138 -16.39 15.27 16.93
C LEU A 138 -16.72 14.23 15.86
N GLY A 139 -16.91 12.98 16.26
CA GLY A 139 -17.18 11.90 15.33
C GLY A 139 -18.43 11.12 15.68
N ARG A 140 -18.59 10.01 14.98
CA ARG A 140 -19.55 8.98 15.40
C ARG A 140 -19.10 8.38 16.72
N ASP A 141 -19.99 8.33 17.68
CA ASP A 141 -19.77 7.77 19.01
C ASP A 141 -21.01 6.95 19.39
N TYR A 142 -20.89 5.62 19.32
CA TYR A 142 -22.02 4.74 19.62
C TYR A 142 -22.31 4.63 21.12
N THR A 143 -21.58 5.34 21.99
CA THR A 143 -21.90 5.45 23.42
C THR A 143 -22.77 6.64 23.75
N ASP A 144 -22.89 7.60 22.83
CA ASP A 144 -23.77 8.75 23.00
C ASP A 144 -25.24 8.34 22.75
N PRO A 145 -26.15 8.54 23.72
CA PRO A 145 -27.55 8.12 23.60
C PRO A 145 -28.26 8.68 22.37
N GLU A 146 -27.90 9.88 21.94
CA GLU A 146 -28.44 10.56 20.75
C GLU A 146 -28.09 9.80 19.45
N GLN A 147 -26.96 9.08 19.42
CA GLN A 147 -26.51 8.29 18.27
C GLN A 147 -26.94 6.81 18.30
N HIS A 148 -27.45 6.30 19.43
CA HIS A 148 -27.91 4.90 19.54
C HIS A 148 -29.01 4.54 18.51
N SER A 149 -29.70 5.54 17.95
CA SER A 149 -30.67 5.37 16.87
C SER A 149 -30.05 4.97 15.51
N ILE A 150 -28.73 5.06 15.35
CA ILE A 150 -27.99 4.95 14.08
C ILE A 150 -27.28 3.58 13.93
N LYS A 151 -27.90 2.47 14.36
CA LYS A 151 -27.39 1.05 14.40
C LYS A 151 -26.68 0.64 15.72
N VAL A 152 -26.66 -0.68 15.98
CA VAL A 152 -26.04 -1.33 17.15
C VAL A 152 -24.52 -1.16 17.12
N ALA A 153 -23.94 -0.73 18.24
CA ALA A 153 -22.50 -0.52 18.43
C ALA A 153 -21.69 -1.82 18.23
N PRO A 154 -20.53 -1.78 17.55
CA PRO A 154 -19.58 -2.89 17.58
C PRO A 154 -19.11 -3.21 19.01
N PRO A 155 -18.83 -4.49 19.34
CA PRO A 155 -18.28 -4.86 20.63
C PRO A 155 -16.97 -4.10 20.94
N GLY A 156 -16.84 -3.57 22.16
CA GLY A 156 -15.66 -2.83 22.61
C GLY A 156 -15.65 -1.33 22.28
N THR A 157 -16.79 -0.75 21.87
CA THR A 157 -16.88 0.70 21.65
C THR A 157 -16.69 1.47 22.96
N VAL A 158 -15.92 2.56 22.92
CA VAL A 158 -15.66 3.48 24.03
C VAL A 158 -16.11 4.89 23.65
N SER A 159 -16.37 5.74 24.64
CA SER A 159 -16.69 7.15 24.40
C SER A 159 -15.50 7.87 23.76
N LEU A 160 -15.77 8.59 22.68
CA LEU A 160 -14.82 9.29 21.83
C LEU A 160 -14.97 10.82 21.95
N ASN A 161 -16.20 11.32 22.03
CA ASN A 161 -16.51 12.74 21.96
C ASN A 161 -16.37 13.45 23.32
N GLN A 162 -15.95 14.73 23.28
CA GLN A 162 -15.95 15.61 24.46
C GLN A 162 -17.05 16.65 24.29
N TRP A 163 -17.88 16.83 25.32
CA TRP A 163 -19.05 17.69 25.25
C TRP A 163 -19.01 18.78 26.31
N PRO A 164 -19.21 20.06 25.94
CA PRO A 164 -19.17 21.18 26.86
C PRO A 164 -20.47 21.40 27.63
N ASP A 165 -21.19 20.35 28.03
CA ASP A 165 -22.53 20.48 28.61
C ASP A 165 -22.57 21.34 29.88
N ALA A 166 -21.48 21.35 30.65
CA ALA A 166 -21.37 22.13 31.88
C ALA A 166 -21.27 23.64 31.61
N ASP A 167 -20.65 24.04 30.49
CA ASP A 167 -20.43 25.44 30.12
C ASP A 167 -21.44 25.91 29.05
N LEU A 168 -21.95 24.99 28.21
CA LEU A 168 -22.91 25.20 27.11
C LEU A 168 -23.89 24.01 26.98
N PRO A 169 -24.95 23.96 27.79
CA PRO A 169 -25.90 22.84 27.84
C PRO A 169 -26.61 22.53 26.50
N GLU A 170 -26.83 23.53 25.65
CA GLU A 170 -27.50 23.35 24.35
C GLU A 170 -26.56 22.84 23.25
N PHE A 171 -25.24 22.87 23.46
CA PHE A 171 -24.25 22.60 22.41
C PHE A 171 -24.41 21.20 21.82
N ARG A 172 -24.45 20.16 22.67
CA ARG A 172 -24.60 18.77 22.21
C ARG A 172 -25.88 18.60 21.39
N ARG A 173 -27.01 19.12 21.89
CA ARG A 173 -28.32 19.00 21.23
C ARG A 173 -28.31 19.61 19.84
N ASP A 174 -27.84 20.85 19.71
CA ASP A 174 -27.87 21.60 18.44
C ASP A 174 -26.94 20.94 17.40
N ILE A 175 -25.76 20.49 17.82
CA ILE A 175 -24.81 19.77 16.96
C ILE A 175 -25.35 18.42 16.51
N TYR A 176 -25.96 17.64 17.42
CA TYR A 176 -26.50 16.33 17.05
C TYR A 176 -27.74 16.39 16.15
N ALA A 177 -28.57 17.42 16.30
CA ALA A 177 -29.68 17.66 15.40
C ALA A 177 -29.21 17.82 13.94
N TYR A 178 -28.10 18.54 13.73
CA TYR A 178 -27.45 18.68 12.43
C TYR A 178 -26.75 17.39 11.97
N PHE A 179 -25.91 16.78 12.82
CA PHE A 179 -25.15 15.57 12.51
C PHE A 179 -26.04 14.44 12.00
N THR A 180 -27.20 14.24 12.62
CA THR A 180 -28.12 13.15 12.27
C THR A 180 -28.63 13.24 10.83
N GLU A 181 -28.98 14.45 10.37
CA GLU A 181 -29.47 14.66 8.99
C GLU A 181 -28.33 14.57 7.98
N VAL A 182 -27.16 15.14 8.28
CA VAL A 182 -25.99 15.05 7.40
C VAL A 182 -25.50 13.63 7.26
N TYR A 183 -25.54 12.83 8.33
CA TYR A 183 -25.18 11.42 8.28
C TYR A 183 -26.12 10.63 7.34
N ALA A 184 -27.44 10.80 7.48
CA ALA A 184 -28.41 10.14 6.61
C ALA A 184 -28.23 10.55 5.13
N PHE A 185 -27.96 11.83 4.90
CA PHE A 185 -27.66 12.36 3.57
C PHE A 185 -26.37 11.77 2.98
N ALA A 186 -25.27 11.73 3.75
CA ALA A 186 -24.01 11.15 3.35
C ALA A 186 -24.11 9.65 3.05
N ALA A 187 -24.85 8.89 3.89
CA ALA A 187 -25.09 7.48 3.66
C ALA A 187 -25.86 7.25 2.33
N LYS A 188 -26.86 8.08 2.02
CA LYS A 188 -27.56 7.98 0.73
C LYS A 188 -26.69 8.40 -0.46
N LEU A 189 -25.79 9.38 -0.27
CA LEU A 189 -24.84 9.76 -1.32
C LEU A 189 -23.93 8.62 -1.75
N VAL A 190 -23.52 7.71 -0.86
CA VAL A 190 -22.76 6.50 -1.25
C VAL A 190 -23.48 5.69 -2.32
N GLN A 191 -24.80 5.56 -2.23
CA GLN A 191 -25.61 4.84 -3.20
C GLN A 191 -25.70 5.59 -4.54
N ILE A 192 -25.85 6.92 -4.48
CA ILE A 192 -25.80 7.78 -5.66
C ILE A 192 -24.42 7.71 -6.34
N PHE A 193 -23.33 7.67 -5.57
CA PHE A 193 -21.99 7.48 -6.11
C PHE A 193 -21.82 6.10 -6.76
N SER A 194 -22.42 5.04 -6.21
CA SER A 194 -22.43 3.71 -6.84
C SER A 194 -23.07 3.77 -8.24
N LEU A 195 -24.24 4.41 -8.35
CA LEU A 195 -24.91 4.64 -9.63
C LEU A 195 -24.09 5.51 -10.58
N ALA A 196 -23.42 6.54 -10.06
CA ALA A 196 -22.58 7.45 -10.84
C ALA A 196 -21.35 6.75 -11.46
N LEU A 197 -20.89 5.66 -10.84
CA LEU A 197 -19.84 4.77 -11.38
C LEU A 197 -20.38 3.72 -12.36
N GLY A 198 -21.70 3.68 -12.60
CA GLY A 198 -22.35 2.67 -13.42
C GLY A 198 -22.53 1.31 -12.72
N LEU A 199 -22.47 1.28 -11.39
CA LEU A 199 -22.64 0.08 -10.57
C LEU A 199 -24.11 -0.07 -10.11
N GLU A 200 -24.40 -1.18 -9.44
CA GLU A 200 -25.65 -1.33 -8.69
C GLU A 200 -25.75 -0.26 -7.58
N GLU A 201 -26.96 0.20 -7.25
CA GLU A 201 -27.19 1.28 -6.27
C GLU A 201 -26.54 1.00 -4.90
N THR A 202 -26.49 -0.26 -4.47
CA THR A 202 -25.92 -0.66 -3.18
C THR A 202 -24.50 -1.23 -3.26
N ALA A 203 -23.84 -1.14 -4.42
CA ALA A 203 -22.55 -1.81 -4.66
C ALA A 203 -21.43 -1.40 -3.68
N LEU A 204 -21.48 -0.18 -3.14
CA LEU A 204 -20.48 0.33 -2.21
C LEU A 204 -20.88 0.18 -0.73
N ASP A 205 -22.09 -0.29 -0.42
CA ASP A 205 -22.64 -0.25 0.94
C ASP A 205 -21.78 -1.03 1.95
N GLU A 206 -21.14 -2.14 1.53
CA GLU A 206 -20.29 -2.92 2.42
C GLU A 206 -19.01 -2.15 2.83
N PHE A 207 -18.46 -1.30 1.95
CA PHE A 207 -17.32 -0.44 2.32
C PHE A 207 -17.69 0.54 3.44
N PHE A 208 -18.95 0.98 3.45
CA PHE A 208 -19.50 1.98 4.38
C PHE A 208 -20.51 1.35 5.35
N LYS A 209 -20.29 0.12 5.78
CA LYS A 209 -21.13 -0.56 6.78
C LYS A 209 -21.07 0.12 8.15
N PHE A 210 -19.85 0.45 8.58
CA PHE A 210 -19.52 1.19 9.80
C PHE A 210 -18.57 2.34 9.46
N PRO A 211 -19.05 3.33 8.68
CA PRO A 211 -18.20 4.37 8.12
C PRO A 211 -17.53 5.16 9.24
N PHE A 212 -16.27 5.48 9.05
CA PHE A 212 -15.59 6.46 9.87
C PHE A 212 -16.08 7.85 9.46
N THR A 213 -16.69 8.57 10.40
CA THR A 213 -17.19 9.93 10.16
C THR A 213 -16.62 10.91 11.17
N ASP A 214 -16.29 12.11 10.70
CA ASP A 214 -15.75 13.19 11.53
C ASP A 214 -16.37 14.52 11.11
N ILE A 215 -16.70 15.37 12.08
CA ILE A 215 -16.96 16.78 11.86
C ILE A 215 -15.81 17.53 12.50
N THR A 216 -15.03 18.25 11.69
CA THR A 216 -13.97 19.12 12.18
C THR A 216 -14.31 20.55 11.87
N ILE A 217 -14.78 21.24 12.89
CA ILE A 217 -15.24 22.60 12.77
C ILE A 217 -14.00 23.48 12.70
N ASN A 218 -13.93 24.34 11.70
CA ASN A 218 -12.80 25.23 11.52
C ASN A 218 -13.24 26.66 11.78
N HIS A 219 -12.67 27.29 12.80
CA HIS A 219 -12.82 28.71 13.08
C HIS A 219 -11.49 29.42 12.78
N TYR A 220 -11.55 30.36 11.85
CA TYR A 220 -10.45 31.20 11.42
C TYR A 220 -10.67 32.59 12.04
N PRO A 221 -10.09 32.87 13.22
CA PRO A 221 -10.33 34.14 13.89
C PRO A 221 -9.74 35.30 13.10
N PRO A 222 -10.31 36.52 13.22
CA PRO A 222 -9.81 37.72 12.57
C PRO A 222 -8.30 37.91 12.79
N GLN A 223 -7.55 38.01 11.69
CA GLN A 223 -6.11 38.29 11.73
C GLN A 223 -5.85 39.75 11.37
N ALA A 224 -5.08 40.46 12.20
CA ALA A 224 -4.66 41.83 11.90
C ALA A 224 -3.74 41.84 10.67
N GLY A 225 -3.98 42.78 9.75
CA GLY A 225 -3.20 42.89 8.52
C GLY A 225 -3.78 43.90 7.53
N ASP A 226 -3.14 44.00 6.37
CA ASP A 226 -3.66 44.72 5.20
C ASP A 226 -4.83 43.95 4.57
N ASP A 227 -5.69 44.63 3.79
CA ASP A 227 -6.87 44.03 3.14
C ASP A 227 -6.48 43.14 1.93
N THR A 228 -5.60 42.18 2.17
CA THR A 228 -5.14 41.19 1.19
C THR A 228 -5.65 39.81 1.58
N TYR A 229 -5.98 38.99 0.57
CA TYR A 229 -6.29 37.58 0.80
C TYR A 229 -5.01 36.83 1.14
N ARG A 230 -5.01 36.15 2.28
CA ARG A 230 -3.88 35.34 2.75
C ARG A 230 -4.31 33.91 2.96
N GLN A 231 -3.41 32.99 2.65
CA GLN A 231 -3.64 31.56 2.90
C GLN A 231 -3.72 31.30 4.41
N VAL A 232 -4.82 30.67 4.83
CA VAL A 232 -5.09 30.28 6.22
C VAL A 232 -5.28 28.77 6.38
N LEU A 233 -5.43 28.04 5.26
CA LEU A 233 -5.27 26.60 5.18
C LEU A 233 -4.42 26.27 3.96
N PHE A 234 -3.37 25.47 4.15
CA PHE A 234 -2.44 25.10 3.08
C PHE A 234 -3.10 24.27 1.95
N PRO A 235 -2.56 24.32 0.73
CA PRO A 235 -2.99 23.48 -0.39
C PRO A 235 -2.91 22.00 -0.06
N HIS A 236 -4.05 21.31 -0.10
CA HIS A 236 -4.11 19.87 0.15
C HIS A 236 -5.24 19.19 -0.62
N ALA A 237 -5.16 17.86 -0.70
CA ALA A 237 -6.25 17.00 -1.15
C ALA A 237 -6.70 16.10 0.01
N ASP A 238 -8.01 15.84 0.10
CA ASP A 238 -8.59 15.07 1.20
C ASP A 238 -8.31 13.57 1.04
N TYR A 239 -8.06 12.89 2.17
CA TYR A 239 -7.82 11.44 2.19
C TYR A 239 -9.09 10.59 2.17
N GLY A 240 -10.21 11.13 2.68
CA GLY A 240 -11.47 10.39 2.88
C GLY A 240 -12.13 9.91 1.57
N ALA A 241 -13.36 9.39 1.66
CA ALA A 241 -14.13 9.11 0.44
C ALA A 241 -14.67 10.41 -0.15
N PHE A 242 -15.38 11.19 0.67
CA PHE A 242 -15.84 12.51 0.29
C PHE A 242 -16.07 13.39 1.53
N THR A 243 -16.13 14.69 1.30
CA THR A 243 -16.38 15.69 2.33
C THR A 243 -17.64 16.47 1.96
N LEU A 244 -18.52 16.71 2.94
CA LEU A 244 -19.65 17.63 2.85
C LEU A 244 -19.30 18.88 3.65
N LEU A 245 -18.96 19.98 2.97
CA LEU A 245 -18.57 21.24 3.59
C LEU A 245 -19.72 22.24 3.56
N ALA A 246 -20.27 22.54 4.74
CA ALA A 246 -21.14 23.70 4.92
C ALA A 246 -20.29 24.96 5.19
N GLN A 247 -20.63 26.05 4.51
CA GLN A 247 -20.01 27.37 4.67
C GLN A 247 -21.10 28.41 4.95
N LYS A 248 -20.76 29.47 5.69
CA LYS A 248 -21.68 30.55 6.02
C LYS A 248 -20.99 31.91 5.92
N GLU A 249 -21.68 32.89 5.32
CA GLU A 249 -21.33 34.33 5.22
C GLU A 249 -20.00 34.68 4.53
N VAL A 250 -18.86 34.12 4.96
CA VAL A 250 -17.51 34.49 4.50
C VAL A 250 -16.90 33.41 3.61
N SER A 251 -16.72 33.74 2.33
CA SER A 251 -16.03 32.90 1.35
C SER A 251 -14.52 32.86 1.59
N GLY A 252 -13.90 31.74 1.22
CA GLY A 252 -12.44 31.61 1.28
C GLY A 252 -11.86 30.34 0.65
N LEU A 253 -12.70 29.34 0.40
CA LEU A 253 -12.29 28.11 -0.27
C LEU A 253 -11.91 28.40 -1.74
N GLU A 254 -10.76 27.85 -2.15
CA GLU A 254 -10.30 27.86 -3.53
C GLU A 254 -9.87 26.46 -3.96
N VAL A 255 -10.19 26.08 -5.19
CA VAL A 255 -9.96 24.75 -5.78
C VAL A 255 -8.99 24.88 -6.95
N LEU A 256 -8.00 23.99 -7.04
CA LEU A 256 -6.92 24.08 -8.02
C LEU A 256 -7.26 23.30 -9.30
N ASN A 257 -7.37 24.01 -10.41
CA ASN A 257 -7.67 23.39 -11.71
C ASN A 257 -6.44 22.75 -12.37
N ALA A 258 -6.61 22.11 -13.53
CA ALA A 258 -5.54 21.37 -14.21
C ALA A 258 -4.36 22.24 -14.67
N ASN A 259 -4.57 23.56 -14.81
CA ASN A 259 -3.54 24.54 -15.14
C ASN A 259 -2.82 25.13 -13.91
N ALA A 260 -3.10 24.60 -12.72
CA ALA A 260 -2.67 25.12 -11.43
C ALA A 260 -3.14 26.56 -11.16
N ILE A 261 -4.35 26.90 -11.63
CA ILE A 261 -5.03 28.18 -11.36
C ILE A 261 -6.08 27.94 -10.28
N TRP A 262 -6.14 28.83 -9.29
CA TRP A 262 -7.08 28.79 -8.19
C TRP A 262 -8.46 29.32 -8.61
N VAL A 263 -9.47 28.46 -8.50
CA VAL A 263 -10.88 28.76 -8.78
C VAL A 263 -11.61 28.97 -7.45
N LYS A 264 -12.32 30.09 -7.32
CA LYS A 264 -13.04 30.43 -6.08
C LYS A 264 -14.30 29.60 -5.90
N ALA A 265 -14.56 29.17 -4.68
CA ALA A 265 -15.80 28.52 -4.27
C ALA A 265 -16.65 29.50 -3.41
N PRO A 266 -17.55 30.29 -4.01
CA PRO A 266 -18.38 31.24 -3.26
C PRO A 266 -19.31 30.55 -2.25
N VAL A 267 -19.78 31.29 -1.25
CA VAL A 267 -20.78 30.76 -0.31
C VAL A 267 -22.14 30.66 -1.02
N VAL A 268 -22.79 29.52 -0.86
CA VAL A 268 -24.19 29.30 -1.24
C VAL A 268 -24.92 28.88 0.03
N GLU A 269 -25.83 29.72 0.50
CA GLU A 269 -26.54 29.50 1.77
C GLU A 269 -27.30 28.16 1.76
N HIS A 270 -27.21 27.45 2.88
CA HIS A 270 -27.83 26.13 3.10
C HIS A 270 -27.48 25.05 2.05
N ALA A 271 -26.38 25.22 1.32
CA ALA A 271 -25.84 24.21 0.40
C ALA A 271 -24.57 23.56 0.96
N PHE A 272 -24.21 22.40 0.40
CA PHE A 272 -22.93 21.75 0.66
C PHE A 272 -21.99 21.92 -0.52
N VAL A 273 -20.76 22.35 -0.27
CA VAL A 273 -19.65 22.07 -1.19
C VAL A 273 -19.21 20.64 -0.94
N VAL A 274 -19.25 19.81 -1.97
CA VAL A 274 -18.88 18.41 -1.90
C VAL A 274 -17.60 18.19 -2.70
N ASN A 275 -16.65 17.46 -2.13
CA ASN A 275 -15.47 17.01 -2.85
C ASN A 275 -15.21 15.53 -2.65
N THR A 276 -14.71 14.89 -3.71
CA THR A 276 -14.17 13.54 -3.64
C THR A 276 -12.77 13.56 -3.04
N GLY A 277 -12.46 12.56 -2.21
CA GLY A 277 -11.14 12.33 -1.64
C GLY A 277 -10.45 11.12 -2.25
N SER A 278 -9.25 10.81 -1.77
CA SER A 278 -8.38 9.78 -2.34
C SER A 278 -8.98 8.36 -2.33
N TYR A 279 -9.91 8.03 -1.41
CA TYR A 279 -10.59 6.74 -1.48
C TYR A 279 -11.53 6.63 -2.67
N PHE A 280 -12.24 7.70 -3.05
CA PHE A 280 -13.07 7.67 -4.24
C PHE A 280 -12.29 7.79 -5.54
N GLU A 281 -11.15 8.47 -5.52
CA GLU A 281 -10.19 8.40 -6.62
C GLU A 281 -9.76 6.94 -6.88
N LEU A 282 -9.44 6.17 -5.83
CA LEU A 282 -9.13 4.74 -5.97
C LEU A 282 -10.35 3.91 -6.43
N ILE A 283 -11.50 4.04 -5.76
CA ILE A 283 -12.71 3.27 -6.05
C ILE A 283 -13.20 3.51 -7.49
N SER A 284 -13.08 4.74 -8.00
CA SER A 284 -13.46 5.08 -9.37
C SER A 284 -12.44 4.68 -10.44
N GLY A 285 -11.30 4.09 -10.04
CA GLY A 285 -10.21 3.75 -10.93
C GLY A 285 -9.50 4.97 -11.53
N GLY A 286 -9.39 6.05 -10.78
CA GLY A 286 -8.76 7.32 -11.18
C GLY A 286 -9.67 8.29 -11.93
N ARG A 287 -10.90 7.88 -12.28
CA ARG A 287 -11.84 8.73 -13.04
C ARG A 287 -12.26 9.98 -12.28
N TRP A 288 -12.51 9.84 -10.98
CA TRP A 288 -12.86 10.96 -10.11
C TRP A 288 -11.61 11.50 -9.43
N LYS A 289 -11.52 12.83 -9.32
CA LYS A 289 -10.29 13.49 -8.87
C LYS A 289 -10.37 13.89 -7.40
N SER A 290 -9.33 13.60 -6.63
CA SER A 290 -9.13 14.20 -5.31
C SER A 290 -8.49 15.58 -5.49
N THR A 291 -9.33 16.59 -5.75
CA THR A 291 -8.85 17.88 -6.21
C THR A 291 -8.24 18.70 -5.08
N VAL A 292 -7.06 19.27 -5.37
CA VAL A 292 -6.32 20.11 -4.43
C VAL A 292 -7.09 21.38 -4.16
N HIS A 293 -7.20 21.76 -2.89
CA HIS A 293 -7.89 22.96 -2.46
C HIS A 293 -7.16 23.63 -1.29
N ARG A 294 -7.47 24.91 -1.06
CA ARG A 294 -6.92 25.72 0.04
C ARG A 294 -7.98 26.65 0.59
N VAL A 295 -7.67 27.32 1.71
CA VAL A 295 -8.52 28.42 2.21
C VAL A 295 -7.69 29.68 2.29
N CYS A 296 -8.23 30.76 1.72
CA CYS A 296 -7.75 32.11 1.86
C CYS A 296 -8.77 32.98 2.60
N ALA A 297 -8.31 33.82 3.51
CA ALA A 297 -9.15 34.78 4.23
C ALA A 297 -8.57 36.19 4.08
N ARG A 298 -9.43 37.22 4.14
CA ARG A 298 -8.98 38.61 4.24
C ARG A 298 -8.60 38.93 5.68
N ALA A 299 -7.76 39.95 5.86
CA ALA A 299 -7.53 40.50 7.19
C ALA A 299 -8.85 40.92 7.84
N ASN A 300 -8.90 40.78 9.17
CA ASN A 300 -10.04 41.14 10.01
C ASN A 300 -11.37 40.45 9.65
N THR A 301 -11.35 39.34 8.91
CA THR A 301 -12.55 38.53 8.66
C THR A 301 -12.59 37.32 9.60
N ASP A 302 -13.74 37.12 10.24
CA ASP A 302 -14.08 35.91 10.97
C ASP A 302 -14.70 34.93 9.99
N ARG A 303 -14.17 33.71 9.92
CA ARG A 303 -14.72 32.67 9.06
C ARG A 303 -14.87 31.36 9.84
N THR A 304 -16.07 30.79 9.78
CA THR A 304 -16.35 29.44 10.28
C THR A 304 -16.78 28.52 9.15
N SER A 305 -16.38 27.24 9.23
CA SER A 305 -16.84 26.21 8.29
C SER A 305 -17.00 24.85 8.96
N LEU A 306 -17.90 24.04 8.40
CA LEU A 306 -18.37 22.78 8.95
C LEU A 306 -18.17 21.62 7.96
N PRO A 307 -16.93 21.14 7.75
CA PRO A 307 -16.69 19.92 6.98
C PRO A 307 -17.15 18.70 7.78
N PHE A 308 -17.95 17.86 7.13
CA PHE A 308 -18.30 16.52 7.53
C PHE A 308 -17.58 15.54 6.60
N PHE A 309 -16.61 14.81 7.16
CA PHE A 309 -15.81 13.81 6.45
C PHE A 309 -16.49 12.45 6.52
N PHE A 310 -16.64 11.78 5.38
CA PHE A 310 -17.21 10.44 5.31
C PHE A 310 -16.20 9.48 4.68
N SER A 311 -15.85 8.42 5.40
CA SER A 311 -14.84 7.44 5.00
C SER A 311 -15.33 6.00 5.17
N PRO A 312 -14.74 5.03 4.45
CA PRO A 312 -15.02 3.61 4.64
C PRO A 312 -14.77 3.15 6.07
N SER A 313 -15.25 1.94 6.37
CA SER A 313 -15.13 1.38 7.72
C SER A 313 -13.66 1.10 8.08
N PRO A 314 -13.20 1.29 9.34
CA PRO A 314 -11.78 1.27 9.75
C PRO A 314 -10.93 0.01 9.42
N ASN A 315 -11.52 -1.08 8.94
CA ASN A 315 -10.84 -2.31 8.52
C ASN A 315 -11.26 -2.79 7.12
N THR A 316 -11.96 -1.96 6.36
CA THR A 316 -12.37 -2.29 4.99
C THR A 316 -11.17 -2.25 4.07
N THR A 317 -10.95 -3.33 3.30
CA THR A 317 -10.04 -3.30 2.16
C THR A 317 -10.77 -2.68 0.97
N ILE A 318 -10.39 -1.46 0.62
CA ILE A 318 -10.89 -0.76 -0.55
C ILE A 318 -10.12 -1.18 -1.81
N TYR A 319 -10.82 -1.23 -2.93
CA TYR A 319 -10.26 -1.55 -4.24
C TYR A 319 -11.00 -0.78 -5.34
N PRO A 320 -10.39 -0.58 -6.52
CA PRO A 320 -11.09 -0.02 -7.68
C PRO A 320 -12.31 -0.88 -8.03
N MET A 321 -13.47 -0.25 -8.04
CA MET A 321 -14.73 -0.88 -8.46
C MET A 321 -14.97 -0.72 -9.97
N VAL A 322 -14.15 0.09 -10.63
CA VAL A 322 -14.19 0.33 -12.07
C VAL A 322 -12.79 0.27 -12.66
N ALA A 323 -12.69 -0.04 -13.95
CA ALA A 323 -11.41 -0.17 -14.65
C ALA A 323 -10.59 1.14 -14.63
N LEU A 324 -9.28 0.99 -14.42
CA LEU A 324 -8.31 2.09 -14.36
C LEU A 324 -8.21 2.86 -15.69
N GLU A 325 -8.10 4.18 -15.63
CA GLU A 325 -7.78 5.01 -16.81
C GLU A 325 -6.31 4.90 -17.24
N ASP A 326 -6.06 4.92 -18.56
CA ASP A 326 -4.76 4.70 -19.19
C ASP A 326 -3.63 5.64 -18.77
N ASN A 327 -3.95 6.87 -18.33
CA ASN A 327 -2.95 7.87 -17.96
C ASN A 327 -2.53 7.80 -16.47
N ASP A 328 -3.43 7.39 -15.57
CA ASP A 328 -3.10 7.16 -14.16
C ASP A 328 -2.42 5.79 -13.94
N LEU A 329 -2.51 4.91 -14.95
CA LEU A 329 -1.78 3.66 -15.01
C LEU A 329 -0.26 3.88 -14.91
N GLU A 330 0.40 4.80 -15.63
CA GLU A 330 1.87 4.87 -15.55
C GLU A 330 2.40 5.19 -14.14
N ASP A 331 1.75 6.12 -13.43
CA ASP A 331 2.13 6.51 -12.07
C ASP A 331 1.74 5.44 -11.04
N GLN A 332 0.58 4.80 -11.20
CA GLN A 332 0.17 3.67 -10.37
C GLN A 332 1.05 2.43 -10.61
N LEU A 333 1.46 2.17 -11.86
CA LEU A 333 2.34 1.08 -12.24
C LEU A 333 3.76 1.30 -11.69
N THR A 334 4.25 2.54 -11.74
CA THR A 334 5.54 2.93 -11.13
C THR A 334 5.47 2.81 -9.60
N TYR A 335 4.37 3.27 -8.99
CA TYR A 335 4.13 3.15 -7.56
C TYR A 335 4.08 1.68 -7.12
N ASP A 336 3.32 0.86 -7.83
CA ASP A 336 3.17 -0.55 -7.48
C ASP A 336 4.49 -1.29 -7.58
N LEU A 337 5.28 -1.05 -8.62
CA LEU A 337 6.63 -1.63 -8.73
C LEU A 337 7.58 -1.12 -7.63
N SER A 338 7.45 0.13 -7.21
CA SER A 338 8.24 0.68 -6.09
C SER A 338 7.86 0.05 -4.74
N GLY A 339 6.64 -0.50 -4.63
CA GLY A 339 6.13 -1.21 -3.46
C GLY A 339 6.28 -2.74 -3.53
N ILE A 340 6.69 -3.31 -4.67
CA ILE A 340 7.11 -4.71 -4.76
C ILE A 340 8.31 -4.90 -3.83
N PRO A 341 8.41 -6.03 -3.09
CA PRO A 341 9.51 -6.33 -2.19
C PRO A 341 10.84 -6.53 -2.94
N TYR A 342 11.44 -5.41 -3.34
CA TYR A 342 12.85 -5.19 -3.14
C TYR A 342 12.91 -4.63 -1.71
N LEU A 343 13.76 -5.18 -0.85
CA LEU A 343 13.76 -5.01 0.62
C LEU A 343 14.06 -3.59 1.14
N GLY A 344 13.53 -2.57 0.46
CA GLY A 344 13.53 -1.15 0.74
C GLY A 344 12.72 -0.82 1.96
N SER A 345 13.38 -0.25 2.97
CA SER A 345 12.66 0.42 4.05
C SER A 345 12.11 1.80 3.61
N LYS A 346 12.58 2.31 2.46
CA LYS A 346 12.23 3.63 1.91
C LYS A 346 12.13 3.60 0.38
N PRO A 347 11.10 4.20 -0.24
CA PRO A 347 10.94 4.23 -1.70
C PRO A 347 12.17 4.75 -2.44
N GLU A 348 12.81 5.82 -1.94
CA GLU A 348 13.99 6.46 -2.54
C GLU A 348 15.26 5.59 -2.57
N GLN A 349 15.29 4.48 -1.82
CA GLN A 349 16.40 3.53 -1.81
C GLN A 349 16.10 2.26 -2.62
N SER A 350 14.90 2.16 -3.20
CA SER A 350 14.49 1.01 -4.00
C SER A 350 15.43 0.81 -5.20
N PRO A 351 16.02 -0.39 -5.36
CA PRO A 351 16.83 -0.72 -6.54
C PRO A 351 16.08 -0.50 -7.86
N TYR A 352 14.75 -0.61 -7.85
CA TYR A 352 13.92 -0.32 -9.02
C TYR A 352 14.02 1.16 -9.43
N LEU A 353 13.87 2.10 -8.48
CA LEU A 353 13.96 3.53 -8.78
C LEU A 353 15.38 3.97 -9.16
N LEU A 354 16.40 3.29 -8.63
CA LEU A 354 17.80 3.59 -8.92
C LEU A 354 18.25 3.04 -10.28
N TYR A 355 17.89 1.80 -10.61
CA TYR A 355 18.46 1.09 -11.76
C TYR A 355 17.47 0.88 -12.91
N VAL A 356 16.19 0.71 -12.62
CA VAL A 356 15.19 0.30 -13.62
C VAL A 356 14.45 1.50 -14.20
N ARG A 357 13.80 2.31 -13.36
CA ARG A 357 12.95 3.43 -13.80
C ARG A 357 13.69 4.41 -14.73
N PRO A 358 14.93 4.85 -14.47
CA PRO A 358 15.63 5.81 -15.34
C PRO A 358 15.81 5.32 -16.77
N LEU A 359 15.89 4.00 -16.98
CA LEU A 359 16.12 3.40 -18.30
C LEU A 359 14.83 3.16 -19.08
N THR A 360 13.66 3.15 -18.43
CA THR A 360 12.36 2.92 -19.11
C THR A 360 12.06 3.94 -20.21
N ASN A 361 12.62 5.15 -20.12
CA ASN A 361 12.47 6.18 -21.14
C ASN A 361 13.23 5.88 -22.44
N HIS A 362 14.31 5.11 -22.38
CA HIS A 362 15.24 4.92 -23.49
C HIS A 362 15.42 3.46 -23.92
N VAL A 363 14.90 2.51 -23.14
CA VAL A 363 14.94 1.07 -23.42
C VAL A 363 13.50 0.57 -23.59
N PRO A 364 12.94 0.60 -24.82
CA PRO A 364 11.57 0.19 -25.09
C PRO A 364 11.17 -1.19 -24.55
N PRO A 365 11.94 -2.29 -24.75
CA PRO A 365 11.53 -3.59 -24.23
C PRO A 365 11.45 -3.60 -22.69
N LEU A 366 12.35 -2.89 -22.00
CA LEU A 366 12.30 -2.72 -20.54
C LEU A 366 11.02 -2.00 -20.11
N ARG A 367 10.62 -0.93 -20.81
CA ARG A 367 9.38 -0.20 -20.52
C ARG A 367 8.16 -1.13 -20.55
N TYR A 368 8.06 -1.97 -21.56
CA TYR A 368 6.95 -2.92 -21.69
C TYR A 368 7.02 -4.04 -20.65
N ALA A 369 8.20 -4.57 -20.33
CA ALA A 369 8.36 -5.57 -19.26
C ALA A 369 7.95 -5.01 -17.89
N VAL A 370 8.32 -3.76 -17.62
CA VAL A 370 7.93 -2.99 -16.44
C VAL A 370 6.42 -2.79 -16.38
N ALA A 371 5.80 -2.33 -17.46
CA ALA A 371 4.36 -2.14 -17.54
C ALA A 371 3.60 -3.48 -17.35
N ALA A 372 4.10 -4.56 -17.94
CA ALA A 372 3.55 -5.90 -17.79
C ALA A 372 3.57 -6.38 -16.34
N ALA A 373 4.73 -6.27 -15.68
CA ALA A 373 4.89 -6.61 -14.27
C ALA A 373 3.93 -5.82 -13.40
N ALA A 374 3.92 -4.50 -13.54
CA ALA A 374 3.04 -3.65 -12.75
C ALA A 374 1.55 -3.98 -12.96
N ALA A 375 1.11 -4.20 -14.20
CA ALA A 375 -0.27 -4.59 -14.50
C ALA A 375 -0.61 -5.95 -13.89
N CYS A 376 0.34 -6.89 -13.85
CA CYS A 376 0.19 -8.17 -13.17
C CYS A 376 -0.08 -7.96 -11.66
N HIS A 377 0.75 -7.13 -11.00
CA HIS A 377 0.56 -6.82 -9.57
C HIS A 377 -0.81 -6.21 -9.29
N VAL A 378 -1.19 -5.16 -10.03
CA VAL A 378 -2.50 -4.51 -9.90
C VAL A 378 -3.62 -5.53 -10.15
N ALA A 379 -3.51 -6.33 -11.21
CA ALA A 379 -4.50 -7.34 -11.57
C ALA A 379 -4.69 -8.38 -10.46
N ILE A 380 -3.63 -8.84 -9.81
CA ILE A 380 -3.70 -9.85 -8.74
C ILE A 380 -4.29 -9.24 -7.46
N ARG A 381 -3.87 -8.03 -7.08
CA ARG A 381 -4.41 -7.34 -5.89
C ARG A 381 -5.91 -7.11 -6.00
N PHE A 382 -6.36 -6.71 -7.20
CA PHE A 382 -7.73 -6.27 -7.44
C PHE A 382 -8.57 -7.28 -8.24
N GLN A 383 -8.05 -8.48 -8.49
CA GLN A 383 -8.72 -9.53 -9.27
C GLN A 383 -9.27 -9.02 -10.61
N ASN A 384 -8.46 -8.26 -11.34
CA ASN A 384 -8.88 -7.59 -12.58
C ASN A 384 -8.40 -8.34 -13.84
N ASP A 385 -9.33 -9.04 -14.49
CA ASP A 385 -9.04 -9.85 -15.68
C ASP A 385 -8.58 -9.02 -16.89
N SER A 386 -9.08 -7.78 -17.05
CA SER A 386 -8.65 -6.90 -18.14
C SER A 386 -7.18 -6.50 -17.99
N LEU A 387 -6.74 -6.16 -16.78
CA LEU A 387 -5.34 -5.85 -16.52
C LEU A 387 -4.45 -7.09 -16.62
N LYS A 388 -4.97 -8.27 -16.27
CA LYS A 388 -4.28 -9.54 -16.50
C LYS A 388 -4.04 -9.79 -17.99
N ALA A 389 -5.03 -9.49 -18.84
CA ALA A 389 -4.86 -9.57 -20.30
C ALA A 389 -3.83 -8.55 -20.82
N ARG A 390 -3.91 -7.29 -20.38
CA ARG A 390 -2.93 -6.26 -20.77
C ARG A 390 -1.50 -6.57 -20.32
N SER A 391 -1.34 -7.14 -19.12
CA SER A 391 -0.04 -7.62 -18.64
C SER A 391 0.59 -8.60 -19.63
N ARG A 392 -0.18 -9.58 -20.12
CA ARG A 392 0.27 -10.54 -21.13
C ARG A 392 0.59 -9.90 -22.47
N GLU A 393 -0.25 -8.98 -22.95
CA GLU A 393 0.00 -8.24 -24.19
C GLU A 393 1.31 -7.45 -24.15
N TRP A 394 1.55 -6.75 -23.04
CA TRP A 394 2.78 -5.99 -22.85
C TRP A 394 4.00 -6.89 -22.66
N GLN A 395 3.85 -8.04 -22.01
CA GLN A 395 4.92 -9.03 -21.91
C GLN A 395 5.31 -9.55 -23.30
N LEU A 396 4.34 -9.90 -24.15
CA LEU A 396 4.59 -10.31 -25.53
C LEU A 396 5.27 -9.20 -26.34
N LYS A 397 4.85 -7.94 -26.14
CA LYS A 397 5.47 -6.78 -26.78
C LYS A 397 6.92 -6.57 -26.33
N ALA A 398 7.20 -6.76 -25.04
CA ALA A 398 8.55 -6.69 -24.49
C ALA A 398 9.45 -7.76 -25.12
N MET A 399 8.98 -9.01 -25.21
CA MET A 399 9.71 -10.11 -25.86
C MET A 399 10.00 -9.83 -27.34
N GLU A 400 9.03 -9.30 -28.09
CA GLU A 400 9.21 -8.97 -29.50
C GLU A 400 10.28 -7.89 -29.71
N LEU A 401 10.19 -6.79 -28.96
CA LEU A 401 11.18 -5.71 -29.02
C LEU A 401 12.56 -6.18 -28.54
N MET A 402 12.60 -7.09 -27.58
CA MET A 402 13.84 -7.68 -27.08
C MET A 402 14.52 -8.53 -28.15
N ARG A 403 13.77 -9.36 -28.89
CA ARG A 403 14.31 -10.14 -30.02
C ARG A 403 14.90 -9.23 -31.09
N GLN A 404 14.17 -8.19 -31.49
CA GLN A 404 14.66 -7.19 -32.44
C GLN A 404 15.96 -6.53 -31.96
N ARG A 405 16.00 -6.14 -30.68
CA ARG A 405 17.17 -5.54 -30.05
C ARG A 405 18.39 -6.47 -30.09
N LEU A 406 18.22 -7.75 -29.74
CA LEU A 406 19.30 -8.75 -29.74
C LEU A 406 19.84 -9.05 -31.15
N THR A 407 19.00 -8.96 -32.19
CA THR A 407 19.44 -9.14 -33.58
C THR A 407 20.19 -7.93 -34.16
N SER A 408 20.00 -6.74 -33.58
CA SER A 408 20.61 -5.49 -34.06
C SER A 408 21.94 -5.23 -33.36
N LYS A 409 23.07 -5.55 -34.02
CA LYS A 409 24.46 -5.32 -33.52
C LYS A 409 24.76 -3.89 -33.02
N ALA A 410 23.92 -2.90 -33.33
CA ALA A 410 24.05 -1.52 -32.86
C ALA A 410 23.52 -1.30 -31.43
N LEU A 411 22.75 -2.24 -30.85
CA LEU A 411 22.06 -2.08 -29.56
C LEU A 411 22.43 -3.18 -28.53
N THR A 412 23.40 -4.04 -28.85
CA THR A 412 23.56 -5.38 -28.27
C THR A 412 24.22 -5.46 -26.89
N ALA A 413 24.68 -4.37 -26.29
CA ALA A 413 25.58 -4.46 -25.13
C ALA A 413 25.32 -3.40 -24.04
N ASP A 414 24.07 -3.24 -23.60
CA ASP A 414 23.76 -2.30 -22.51
C ASP A 414 23.01 -2.92 -21.34
N PHE A 415 23.08 -2.23 -20.20
CA PHE A 415 22.48 -2.63 -18.94
C PHE A 415 20.97 -2.81 -19.00
N GLY A 416 20.29 -2.04 -19.87
CA GLY A 416 18.85 -2.16 -20.10
C GLY A 416 18.42 -3.51 -20.66
N THR A 417 19.30 -4.19 -21.40
CA THR A 417 19.04 -5.51 -22.00
C THR A 417 18.93 -6.59 -20.91
N VAL A 418 19.90 -6.68 -19.99
CA VAL A 418 19.85 -7.62 -18.86
C VAL A 418 18.68 -7.32 -17.93
N LEU A 419 18.43 -6.03 -17.65
CA LEU A 419 17.29 -5.61 -16.83
C LEU A 419 15.95 -6.01 -17.45
N THR A 420 15.82 -5.97 -18.78
CA THR A 420 14.62 -6.43 -19.47
C THR A 420 14.38 -7.91 -19.18
N ILE A 421 15.41 -8.75 -19.33
CA ILE A 421 15.30 -10.20 -19.07
C ILE A 421 14.96 -10.47 -17.61
N LEU A 422 15.62 -9.76 -16.69
CA LEU A 422 15.33 -9.86 -15.25
C LEU A 422 13.87 -9.51 -14.95
N MET A 423 13.36 -8.39 -15.47
CA MET A 423 11.98 -7.96 -15.24
C MET A 423 10.95 -8.94 -15.82
N MET A 424 11.22 -9.54 -16.99
CA MET A 424 10.36 -10.58 -17.55
C MET A 424 10.35 -11.84 -16.68
N ALA A 425 11.51 -12.32 -16.23
CA ALA A 425 11.60 -13.46 -15.31
C ALA A 425 10.86 -13.20 -13.99
N GLN A 426 10.97 -11.97 -13.45
CA GLN A 426 10.21 -11.60 -12.27
C GLN A 426 8.69 -11.57 -12.52
N ASN A 427 8.26 -11.11 -13.69
CA ASN A 427 6.83 -11.11 -14.04
C ASN A 427 6.26 -12.53 -14.11
N ASP A 428 7.00 -13.48 -14.69
CA ASP A 428 6.61 -14.90 -14.73
C ASP A 428 6.30 -15.43 -13.33
N MET A 429 7.21 -15.18 -12.37
CA MET A 429 6.99 -15.52 -10.96
C MET A 429 5.72 -14.85 -10.40
N CYS A 430 5.52 -13.57 -10.71
CA CYS A 430 4.37 -12.82 -10.19
C CYS A 430 3.04 -13.33 -10.76
N THR A 431 3.00 -13.75 -12.02
CA THR A 431 1.81 -14.37 -12.62
C THR A 431 1.53 -15.77 -12.07
N GLY A 432 2.56 -16.45 -11.55
CA GLY A 432 2.53 -17.86 -11.20
C GLY A 432 2.67 -18.79 -12.41
N ASP A 433 2.89 -18.24 -13.61
CA ASP A 433 3.17 -18.98 -14.85
C ASP A 433 4.65 -18.84 -15.19
N CYS A 434 5.41 -19.88 -14.86
CA CYS A 434 6.87 -19.88 -14.99
C CYS A 434 7.36 -20.63 -16.23
N ALA A 435 6.50 -20.84 -17.24
CA ALA A 435 6.85 -21.60 -18.44
C ALA A 435 8.10 -21.05 -19.16
N GLU A 436 8.26 -19.73 -19.21
CA GLU A 436 9.39 -19.05 -19.87
C GLU A 436 10.55 -18.72 -18.93
N PHE A 437 10.39 -18.97 -17.62
CA PHE A 437 11.39 -18.67 -16.61
C PHE A 437 12.70 -19.45 -16.87
N ASP A 438 12.55 -20.67 -17.37
CA ASP A 438 13.65 -21.57 -17.74
C ASP A 438 14.45 -21.06 -18.95
N THR A 439 13.85 -20.20 -19.77
CA THR A 439 14.51 -19.53 -20.89
C THR A 439 15.22 -18.26 -20.41
N HIS A 440 14.60 -17.49 -19.51
CA HIS A 440 15.10 -16.19 -19.08
C HIS A 440 16.41 -16.25 -18.29
N LEU A 441 16.54 -17.16 -17.31
CA LEU A 441 17.73 -17.24 -16.46
C LEU A 441 19.02 -17.61 -17.24
N PRO A 442 19.04 -18.67 -18.07
CA PRO A 442 20.20 -18.98 -18.89
C PRO A 442 20.55 -17.89 -19.90
N ALA A 443 19.53 -17.25 -20.50
CA ALA A 443 19.76 -16.15 -21.44
C ALA A 443 20.41 -14.93 -20.76
N ALA A 444 19.92 -14.55 -19.57
CA ALA A 444 20.52 -13.48 -18.79
C ALA A 444 21.97 -13.78 -18.41
N ARG A 445 22.26 -15.02 -17.99
CA ARG A 445 23.63 -15.45 -17.67
C ARG A 445 24.55 -15.39 -18.88
N ALA A 446 24.15 -15.98 -20.01
CA ALA A 446 24.95 -15.96 -21.23
C ALA A 446 25.30 -14.52 -21.66
N PHE A 447 24.32 -13.61 -21.56
CA PHE A 447 24.55 -12.20 -21.85
C PHE A 447 25.56 -11.55 -20.90
N VAL A 448 25.43 -11.82 -19.60
CA VAL A 448 26.35 -11.30 -18.57
C VAL A 448 27.76 -11.85 -18.74
N ASP A 449 27.91 -13.11 -19.15
CA ASP A 449 29.22 -13.69 -19.43
C ASP A 449 29.89 -13.05 -20.65
N GLU A 450 29.11 -12.74 -21.69
CA GLU A 450 29.61 -12.12 -22.92
C GLU A 450 29.92 -10.63 -22.77
N HIS A 451 29.07 -9.86 -22.06
CA HIS A 451 29.12 -8.40 -22.05
C HIS A 451 29.44 -7.78 -20.68
N GLY A 452 29.51 -8.59 -19.62
CA GLY A 452 29.48 -8.12 -18.23
C GLY A 452 30.67 -7.27 -17.78
N GLN A 453 31.78 -7.21 -18.52
CA GLN A 453 32.88 -6.30 -18.19
C GLN A 453 32.53 -4.82 -18.42
N ASN A 454 31.54 -4.55 -19.29
CA ASN A 454 31.16 -3.19 -19.70
C ASN A 454 29.88 -2.68 -19.02
N LEU A 455 29.31 -3.44 -18.08
CA LEU A 455 28.06 -3.08 -17.40
C LEU A 455 28.35 -2.17 -16.19
N PRO A 456 27.80 -0.94 -16.15
CA PRO A 456 28.11 0.06 -15.12
C PRO A 456 27.65 -0.34 -13.71
N ASP A 457 26.68 -1.27 -13.59
CA ASP A 457 26.20 -1.77 -12.29
C ASP A 457 25.84 -3.26 -12.32
N ARG A 458 26.82 -4.09 -12.68
CA ARG A 458 26.71 -5.55 -12.76
C ARG A 458 26.20 -6.20 -11.46
N GLY A 459 26.37 -5.54 -10.31
CA GLY A 459 26.06 -6.08 -8.98
C GLY A 459 24.58 -6.46 -8.86
N TYR A 460 23.68 -5.49 -8.99
CA TYR A 460 22.26 -5.72 -8.72
C TYR A 460 21.64 -6.84 -9.58
N CYS A 461 21.87 -6.82 -10.90
CA CYS A 461 21.29 -7.79 -11.82
C CYS A 461 21.75 -9.22 -11.53
N GLU A 462 23.06 -9.44 -11.40
CA GLU A 462 23.59 -10.77 -11.10
C GLU A 462 23.12 -11.30 -9.76
N GLN A 463 23.03 -10.42 -8.76
CA GLN A 463 22.57 -10.80 -7.43
C GLN A 463 21.11 -11.23 -7.46
N ARG A 464 20.26 -10.50 -8.18
CA ARG A 464 18.84 -10.86 -8.29
C ARG A 464 18.64 -12.13 -9.13
N LEU A 465 19.40 -12.31 -10.21
CA LEU A 465 19.37 -13.55 -10.99
C LEU A 465 19.84 -14.75 -10.16
N ALA A 466 20.91 -14.59 -9.38
CA ALA A 466 21.40 -15.63 -8.47
C ALA A 466 20.35 -15.96 -7.40
N TRP A 467 19.68 -14.96 -6.81
CA TRP A 467 18.59 -15.17 -5.86
C TRP A 467 17.48 -16.04 -6.46
N LEU A 468 16.99 -15.63 -7.63
CA LEU A 468 15.91 -16.30 -8.35
C LEU A 468 16.28 -17.75 -8.69
N ASP A 469 17.49 -17.99 -9.18
CA ASP A 469 17.99 -19.33 -9.51
C ASP A 469 18.13 -20.22 -8.26
N ILE A 470 18.64 -19.66 -7.15
CA ILE A 470 18.80 -20.41 -5.89
C ILE A 470 17.43 -20.82 -5.34
N ILE A 471 16.53 -19.86 -5.15
CA ILE A 471 15.23 -20.16 -4.52
C ILE A 471 14.40 -21.10 -5.39
N ARG A 472 14.41 -20.93 -6.73
CA ARG A 472 13.83 -21.90 -7.67
C ARG A 472 14.37 -23.31 -7.46
N SER A 473 15.68 -23.45 -7.29
CA SER A 473 16.33 -24.75 -7.10
C SER A 473 15.91 -25.42 -5.78
N THR A 474 15.55 -24.66 -4.75
CA THR A 474 15.09 -25.20 -3.45
C THR A 474 13.68 -25.79 -3.48
N THR A 475 12.86 -25.45 -4.49
CA THR A 475 11.44 -25.81 -4.57
C THR A 475 11.05 -26.58 -5.84
N SER A 476 11.96 -26.73 -6.79
CA SER A 476 11.78 -27.46 -8.05
C SER A 476 12.91 -28.46 -8.28
N ASP A 477 12.74 -29.37 -9.22
CA ASP A 477 13.72 -30.41 -9.50
C ASP A 477 14.92 -29.93 -10.36
N HIS A 478 14.85 -28.71 -10.86
CA HIS A 478 15.89 -28.05 -11.65
C HIS A 478 17.19 -27.84 -10.87
N PHE A 479 18.32 -28.04 -11.56
CA PHE A 479 19.63 -27.72 -11.02
C PHE A 479 19.91 -26.21 -11.10
N LEU A 480 20.85 -25.71 -10.28
CA LEU A 480 21.28 -24.32 -10.35
C LEU A 480 21.86 -24.01 -11.73
N THR A 481 21.42 -22.90 -12.32
CA THR A 481 22.04 -22.33 -13.51
C THR A 481 23.41 -21.78 -13.15
N PHE A 482 23.53 -20.99 -12.08
CA PHE A 482 24.81 -20.44 -11.62
C PHE A 482 25.63 -21.51 -10.89
N THR A 483 26.90 -21.68 -11.29
CA THR A 483 27.78 -22.67 -10.65
C THR A 483 28.24 -22.19 -9.27
N SER A 484 28.74 -23.09 -8.43
CA SER A 484 29.29 -22.70 -7.11
C SER A 484 30.38 -21.62 -7.19
N PRO A 485 31.35 -21.66 -8.13
CA PRO A 485 32.26 -20.54 -8.38
C PRO A 485 31.57 -19.22 -8.73
N ASP A 486 30.53 -19.25 -9.57
CA ASP A 486 29.79 -18.05 -9.96
C ASP A 486 29.10 -17.42 -8.75
N LEU A 487 28.42 -18.24 -7.94
CA LEU A 487 27.74 -17.80 -6.73
C LEU A 487 28.73 -17.23 -5.70
N LYS A 488 29.88 -17.86 -5.50
CA LYS A 488 30.97 -17.30 -4.66
C LYS A 488 31.48 -15.96 -5.19
N LYS A 489 31.57 -15.80 -6.51
CA LYS A 489 31.94 -14.52 -7.13
C LYS A 489 30.85 -13.45 -6.89
N VAL A 490 29.58 -13.81 -6.99
CA VAL A 490 28.44 -12.91 -6.68
C VAL A 490 28.46 -12.52 -5.21
N PHE A 491 28.64 -13.48 -4.30
CA PHE A 491 28.65 -13.26 -2.85
C PHE A 491 29.89 -12.50 -2.36
N SER A 492 31.05 -12.67 -3.00
CA SER A 492 32.29 -11.99 -2.57
C SER A 492 32.27 -10.48 -2.81
N ARG A 493 31.36 -9.97 -3.65
CA ARG A 493 31.18 -8.53 -3.89
C ARG A 493 30.47 -7.80 -2.76
N TYR A 494 29.91 -8.52 -1.79
CA TYR A 494 29.27 -7.92 -0.62
C TYR A 494 30.26 -7.77 0.51
N ARG A 495 30.77 -6.55 0.69
CA ARG A 495 31.56 -6.21 1.86
C ARG A 495 31.13 -4.85 2.39
N SER A 496 31.25 -4.68 3.70
CA SER A 496 31.08 -3.40 4.38
C SER A 496 31.91 -2.31 3.73
N ALA A 497 31.55 -1.05 3.95
CA ALA A 497 32.37 0.09 3.52
C ALA A 497 33.82 0.00 4.04
N SER A 498 34.02 -0.67 5.19
CA SER A 498 35.34 -0.98 5.74
C SER A 498 36.04 -2.18 5.07
N GLY A 499 35.37 -2.98 4.25
CA GLY A 499 35.90 -4.14 3.54
C GLY A 499 36.07 -5.41 4.39
N HIS A 500 35.78 -5.36 5.69
CA HIS A 500 36.12 -6.43 6.63
C HIS A 500 35.05 -7.52 6.73
N ALA A 501 33.79 -7.21 6.43
CA ALA A 501 32.67 -8.08 6.78
C ALA A 501 31.68 -8.25 5.62
N ARG A 502 31.20 -9.47 5.36
CA ARG A 502 30.16 -9.72 4.33
C ARG A 502 28.84 -9.10 4.78
N GLU A 503 28.20 -8.28 3.96
CA GLU A 503 26.95 -7.61 4.33
C GLU A 503 25.75 -8.22 3.64
N TRP A 504 24.60 -8.18 4.30
CA TRP A 504 23.34 -8.45 3.60
C TRP A 504 23.25 -7.43 2.47
N GLY A 505 23.08 -7.90 1.22
CA GLY A 505 23.12 -7.03 0.05
C GLY A 505 22.13 -5.86 0.11
N HIS A 506 22.30 -4.90 -0.81
CA HIS A 506 21.34 -3.82 -1.10
C HIS A 506 19.99 -4.38 -1.59
N GLU A 507 19.34 -5.20 -0.77
CA GLU A 507 17.94 -5.58 -0.90
C GLU A 507 17.63 -6.61 -2.00
N ALA A 508 18.66 -7.28 -2.54
CA ALA A 508 18.54 -8.32 -3.57
C ALA A 508 18.14 -9.70 -3.03
N PHE A 509 18.59 -10.07 -1.82
CA PHE A 509 18.34 -11.35 -1.17
C PHE A 509 17.42 -11.17 0.03
N ALA A 510 16.46 -12.07 0.26
CA ALA A 510 15.67 -12.06 1.50
C ALA A 510 16.33 -12.82 2.66
N CYS A 511 17.44 -13.51 2.40
CA CYS A 511 18.20 -14.32 3.35
C CYS A 511 19.58 -13.70 3.62
N PRO A 512 20.10 -13.74 4.87
CA PRO A 512 21.50 -13.46 5.14
C PRO A 512 22.43 -14.29 4.23
N ILE A 513 23.47 -13.66 3.68
CA ILE A 513 24.35 -14.29 2.67
C ILE A 513 25.02 -15.56 3.20
N ASP A 514 25.45 -15.56 4.46
CA ASP A 514 26.07 -16.73 5.08
C ASP A 514 25.09 -17.93 5.11
N LEU A 515 23.82 -17.68 5.42
CA LEU A 515 22.77 -18.70 5.40
C LEU A 515 22.43 -19.13 3.97
N LEU A 516 22.45 -18.20 3.02
CA LEU A 516 22.20 -18.48 1.61
C LEU A 516 23.29 -19.41 1.02
N GLU A 517 24.55 -19.24 1.41
CA GLU A 517 25.63 -20.17 1.05
C GLU A 517 25.37 -21.59 1.55
N TYR A 518 24.89 -21.74 2.79
CA TYR A 518 24.50 -23.06 3.29
C TYR A 518 23.33 -23.66 2.49
N ILE A 519 22.32 -22.85 2.12
CA ILE A 519 21.21 -23.31 1.27
C ILE A 519 21.77 -23.84 -0.06
N VAL A 520 22.68 -23.12 -0.71
CA VAL A 520 23.31 -23.53 -1.98
C VAL A 520 24.03 -24.86 -1.82
N ASP A 521 24.92 -24.97 -0.83
CA ASP A 521 25.75 -26.16 -0.63
C ASP A 521 24.90 -27.41 -0.30
N VAL A 522 23.87 -27.26 0.54
CA VAL A 522 22.93 -28.32 0.90
C VAL A 522 22.10 -28.74 -0.31
N THR A 523 21.59 -27.77 -1.08
CA THR A 523 20.77 -28.04 -2.27
C THR A 523 21.57 -28.78 -3.33
N VAL A 524 22.83 -28.38 -3.57
CA VAL A 524 23.74 -29.09 -4.47
C VAL A 524 24.02 -30.50 -3.96
N LEU A 525 24.38 -30.65 -2.67
CA LEU A 525 24.66 -31.96 -2.08
C LEU A 525 23.49 -32.92 -2.26
N TYR A 526 22.26 -32.44 -2.07
CA TYR A 526 21.05 -33.22 -2.20
C TYR A 526 20.77 -33.60 -3.67
N LYS A 527 20.85 -32.63 -4.60
CA LYS A 527 20.52 -32.85 -6.01
C LYS A 527 21.51 -33.75 -6.77
N ILE A 528 22.74 -33.88 -6.29
CA ILE A 528 23.70 -34.84 -6.88
C ILE A 528 23.46 -36.29 -6.41
N GLN A 529 22.57 -36.52 -5.44
CA GLN A 529 22.26 -37.88 -4.98
C GLN A 529 21.34 -38.61 -5.98
N PRO A 530 21.48 -39.94 -6.14
CA PRO A 530 20.57 -40.73 -6.96
C PRO A 530 19.12 -40.67 -6.44
N ARG A 531 18.15 -40.38 -7.31
CA ARG A 531 16.72 -40.35 -6.95
C ARG A 531 16.22 -41.74 -6.55
N GLY A 532 15.37 -41.81 -5.53
CA GLY A 532 14.69 -43.05 -5.11
C GLY A 532 15.57 -44.06 -4.37
N GLN A 533 16.79 -43.67 -3.97
CA GLN A 533 17.70 -44.50 -3.17
C GLN A 533 17.90 -43.88 -1.78
N LEU A 534 18.23 -44.72 -0.79
CA LEU A 534 18.66 -44.24 0.52
C LEU A 534 19.95 -43.43 0.40
N PHE A 535 20.07 -42.36 1.18
CA PHE A 535 21.28 -41.54 1.18
C PHE A 535 22.48 -42.35 1.67
N SER A 536 23.63 -42.17 0.99
CA SER A 536 24.88 -42.74 1.47
C SER A 536 25.23 -42.17 2.86
N GLN A 537 25.89 -42.97 3.69
CA GLN A 537 26.35 -42.53 5.02
C GLN A 537 27.19 -41.25 4.94
N ALA A 538 28.06 -41.15 3.93
CA ALA A 538 28.87 -39.95 3.68
C ALA A 538 28.03 -38.70 3.35
N ALA A 539 26.90 -38.85 2.65
CA ALA A 539 25.98 -37.75 2.38
C ALA A 539 25.25 -37.30 3.65
N ILE A 540 24.81 -38.25 4.49
CA ILE A 540 24.19 -37.98 5.79
C ILE A 540 25.17 -37.26 6.71
N GLU A 541 26.40 -37.76 6.85
CA GLU A 541 27.45 -37.12 7.67
C GLU A 541 27.75 -35.69 7.22
N LYS A 542 27.83 -35.47 5.90
CA LYS A 542 28.05 -34.14 5.35
C LYS A 542 26.85 -33.20 5.59
N ALA A 543 25.63 -33.70 5.50
CA ALA A 543 24.42 -32.95 5.83
C ALA A 543 24.36 -32.59 7.33
N SER A 544 24.74 -33.51 8.22
CA SER A 544 24.85 -33.25 9.66
C SER A 544 25.90 -32.17 9.96
N LEU A 545 27.05 -32.19 9.28
CA LEU A 545 28.04 -31.11 9.39
C LEU A 545 27.51 -29.76 8.92
N PHE A 546 26.69 -29.72 7.87
CA PHE A 546 26.03 -28.48 7.47
C PHE A 546 25.02 -28.01 8.52
N LEU A 547 24.22 -28.91 9.07
CA LEU A 547 23.28 -28.58 10.14
C LEU A 547 23.99 -27.98 11.36
N GLU A 548 25.09 -28.58 11.80
CA GLU A 548 25.91 -28.06 12.92
C GLU A 548 26.49 -26.67 12.63
N ARG A 549 26.95 -26.43 11.40
CA ARG A 549 27.44 -25.10 10.99
C ARG A 549 26.32 -24.05 11.00
N VAL A 550 25.12 -24.42 10.54
CA VAL A 550 23.96 -23.53 10.59
C VAL A 550 23.57 -23.27 12.05
N ARG A 551 23.51 -24.30 12.92
CA ARG A 551 23.24 -24.15 14.35
C ARG A 551 24.21 -23.20 15.04
N GLY A 552 25.50 -23.32 14.75
CA GLY A 552 26.55 -22.45 15.28
C GLY A 552 26.61 -21.06 14.64
N TRP A 553 25.87 -20.80 13.57
CA TRP A 553 25.82 -19.47 12.95
C TRP A 553 25.08 -18.50 13.86
N THR A 554 25.69 -17.33 14.09
CA THR A 554 25.09 -16.26 14.88
C THR A 554 25.01 -14.97 14.08
N PRO A 555 23.88 -14.24 14.16
CA PRO A 555 23.74 -12.94 13.53
C PRO A 555 24.67 -11.93 14.21
N ARG A 556 25.14 -10.94 13.45
CA ARG A 556 25.99 -9.87 14.00
C ARG A 556 25.20 -9.02 15.02
N PRO A 557 25.73 -8.83 16.24
CA PRO A 557 25.10 -7.95 17.23
C PRO A 557 24.95 -6.52 16.71
N GLY A 558 23.78 -5.90 16.91
CA GLY A 558 23.53 -4.49 16.60
C GLY A 558 23.46 -4.12 15.11
N TYR A 559 23.60 -5.10 14.19
CA TYR A 559 23.57 -4.84 12.75
C TYR A 559 22.15 -4.79 12.17
N TYR A 560 21.22 -5.57 12.72
CA TYR A 560 19.85 -5.67 12.21
C TYR A 560 18.89 -4.79 13.02
N SER A 561 17.95 -4.13 12.34
CA SER A 561 16.79 -3.51 12.98
C SER A 561 15.93 -4.56 13.68
N GLU A 562 15.01 -4.14 14.55
CA GLU A 562 14.11 -5.06 15.27
C GLU A 562 13.33 -5.98 14.30
N GLN A 563 12.67 -5.38 13.30
CA GLN A 563 11.92 -6.08 12.25
C GLN A 563 12.80 -7.07 11.48
N MET A 564 13.99 -6.63 11.11
CA MET A 564 14.98 -7.44 10.40
C MET A 564 15.48 -8.60 11.24
N GLY A 565 15.68 -8.39 12.54
CA GLY A 565 16.07 -9.43 13.50
C GLY A 565 15.07 -10.57 13.55
N HIS A 566 13.76 -10.29 13.44
CA HIS A 566 12.74 -11.34 13.33
C HIS A 566 12.90 -12.17 12.04
N VAL A 567 13.05 -11.51 10.89
CA VAL A 567 13.29 -12.18 9.60
C VAL A 567 14.53 -13.07 9.66
N VAL A 568 15.64 -12.56 10.19
CA VAL A 568 16.90 -13.32 10.31
C VAL A 568 16.73 -14.59 11.15
N ARG A 569 16.03 -14.49 12.29
CA ARG A 569 15.74 -15.65 13.14
C ARG A 569 14.81 -16.66 12.45
N ALA A 570 13.83 -16.17 11.69
CA ALA A 570 12.97 -17.04 10.88
C ALA A 570 13.80 -17.80 9.83
N TRP A 571 14.70 -17.12 9.10
CA TRP A 571 15.60 -17.76 8.14
C TRP A 571 16.54 -18.77 8.79
N HIS A 572 17.14 -18.43 9.92
CA HIS A 572 18.04 -19.34 10.63
C HIS A 572 17.34 -20.66 11.00
N ALA A 573 16.12 -20.61 11.54
CA ALA A 573 15.32 -21.79 11.83
C ALA A 573 14.85 -22.51 10.54
N GLY A 574 14.42 -21.74 9.52
CA GLY A 574 13.96 -22.27 8.23
C GLY A 574 15.04 -23.05 7.47
N VAL A 575 16.30 -22.59 7.48
CA VAL A 575 17.42 -23.32 6.86
C VAL A 575 17.67 -24.63 7.60
N GLN A 576 17.61 -24.66 8.93
CA GLN A 576 17.75 -25.91 9.69
C GLN A 576 16.65 -26.91 9.31
N LEU A 577 15.39 -26.47 9.28
CA LEU A 577 14.26 -27.30 8.83
C LEU A 577 14.48 -27.84 7.41
N TYR A 578 15.01 -27.02 6.51
CA TYR A 578 15.34 -27.43 5.15
C TYR A 578 16.40 -28.53 5.10
N VAL A 579 17.52 -28.39 5.84
CA VAL A 579 18.57 -29.43 5.90
C VAL A 579 18.04 -30.73 6.50
N ILE A 580 17.34 -30.62 7.64
CA ILE A 580 16.79 -31.78 8.37
C ILE A 580 15.81 -32.55 7.49
N ARG A 581 14.94 -31.85 6.75
CA ARG A 581 13.98 -32.45 5.84
C ARG A 581 14.66 -33.20 4.70
N LEU A 582 15.53 -32.51 3.95
CA LEU A 582 16.12 -33.06 2.72
C LEU A 582 16.91 -34.36 2.95
N PHE A 583 17.53 -34.53 4.12
CA PHE A 583 18.33 -35.72 4.44
C PHE A 583 17.69 -36.58 5.54
N ARG A 584 16.43 -36.29 5.89
CA ARG A 584 15.68 -36.99 6.96
C ARG A 584 16.47 -37.16 8.25
N LEU A 585 17.27 -36.17 8.65
CA LEU A 585 18.25 -36.33 9.74
C LEU A 585 17.61 -36.71 11.09
N HIS A 586 16.35 -36.29 11.31
CA HIS A 586 15.55 -36.65 12.47
C HIS A 586 15.23 -38.17 12.57
N GLN A 587 15.28 -38.92 11.47
CA GLN A 587 15.10 -40.38 11.43
C GLN A 587 16.41 -41.16 11.62
N HIS A 588 17.55 -40.50 11.41
CA HIS A 588 18.85 -41.16 11.31
C HIS A 588 19.67 -41.19 12.61
N GLY A 589 19.12 -40.72 13.75
CA GLY A 589 19.74 -40.82 15.08
C GLY A 589 21.22 -40.45 15.09
N CYS A 590 21.54 -39.16 15.15
CA CYS A 590 22.93 -38.69 15.09
C CYS A 590 23.73 -39.06 16.37
N GLY A 591 24.16 -40.32 16.53
CA GLY A 591 25.14 -40.74 17.52
C GLY A 591 24.66 -40.89 18.98
N GLU A 592 25.33 -41.76 19.73
CA GLU A 592 25.08 -42.00 21.16
C GLU A 592 25.36 -40.73 21.97
N GLY A 593 24.29 -40.12 22.52
CA GLY A 593 24.35 -38.95 23.40
C GLY A 593 23.62 -37.70 22.90
N ASP A 594 23.01 -37.73 21.71
CA ASP A 594 22.54 -36.52 21.03
C ASP A 594 21.08 -36.18 21.34
N ALA A 595 20.81 -34.91 21.64
CA ALA A 595 19.46 -34.41 21.91
C ALA A 595 18.59 -34.60 20.66
N ALA A 596 17.41 -35.22 20.81
CA ALA A 596 16.46 -35.40 19.71
C ALA A 596 16.29 -34.09 18.92
N ILE A 597 16.42 -34.15 17.58
CA ILE A 597 16.29 -32.97 16.72
C ILE A 597 14.89 -32.36 16.91
N GLN A 598 14.80 -31.22 17.59
CA GLN A 598 13.54 -30.58 17.98
C GLN A 598 12.92 -29.78 16.83
N THR A 599 12.44 -30.47 15.79
CA THR A 599 11.78 -29.84 14.63
C THR A 599 10.57 -28.98 15.04
N THR A 600 9.82 -29.39 16.06
CA THR A 600 8.70 -28.62 16.62
C THR A 600 9.11 -27.23 17.12
N GLU A 601 10.25 -27.11 17.82
CA GLU A 601 10.74 -25.83 18.32
C GLU A 601 11.16 -24.89 17.18
N LEU A 602 11.78 -25.46 16.13
CA LEU A 602 12.15 -24.72 14.94
C LEU A 602 10.92 -24.20 14.19
N VAL A 603 9.88 -25.01 14.05
CA VAL A 603 8.59 -24.60 13.45
C VAL A 603 7.96 -23.45 14.24
N GLU A 604 7.88 -23.57 15.56
CA GLU A 604 7.35 -22.51 16.43
C GLU A 604 8.18 -21.23 16.34
N THR A 605 9.50 -21.36 16.24
CA THR A 605 10.39 -20.21 16.05
C THR A 605 10.04 -19.49 14.75
N VAL A 606 9.94 -20.19 13.61
CA VAL A 606 9.59 -19.56 12.34
C VAL A 606 8.24 -18.82 12.43
N LEU A 607 7.22 -19.45 13.00
CA LEU A 607 5.89 -18.87 13.13
C LEU A 607 5.88 -17.64 14.04
N ALA A 608 6.51 -17.73 15.22
CA ALA A 608 6.57 -16.63 16.18
C ALA A 608 7.32 -15.43 15.60
N GLN A 609 8.43 -15.65 14.90
CA GLN A 609 9.20 -14.58 14.28
C GLN A 609 8.44 -13.95 13.11
N ALA A 610 7.78 -14.73 12.25
CA ALA A 610 6.98 -14.19 11.17
C ALA A 610 5.79 -13.34 11.68
N LYS A 611 5.12 -13.77 12.76
CA LYS A 611 4.05 -13.02 13.43
C LYS A 611 4.53 -11.71 14.06
N ALA A 612 5.78 -11.66 14.50
CA ALA A 612 6.36 -10.47 15.13
C ALA A 612 6.77 -9.37 14.12
N VAL A 613 6.82 -9.69 12.82
CA VAL A 613 6.99 -8.69 11.77
C VAL A 613 5.70 -7.85 11.68
N LYS A 614 5.80 -6.56 12.03
CA LYS A 614 4.67 -5.63 12.13
C LYS A 614 4.21 -5.25 10.72
N THR A 615 2.91 -5.38 10.46
CA THR A 615 2.22 -5.01 9.19
C THR A 615 2.68 -5.80 7.95
N PRO A 616 1.87 -5.91 6.89
CA PRO A 616 2.35 -6.32 5.58
C PRO A 616 3.39 -5.32 5.09
N SER A 617 4.67 -5.70 5.11
CA SER A 617 5.81 -4.88 4.67
C SER A 617 6.77 -5.71 3.81
N ALA A 618 7.80 -5.09 3.24
CA ALA A 618 8.85 -5.81 2.52
C ALA A 618 9.49 -6.92 3.40
N TRP A 619 9.57 -6.72 4.72
CA TRP A 619 10.08 -7.71 5.67
C TRP A 619 9.16 -8.93 5.84
N SER A 620 7.85 -8.72 5.76
CA SER A 620 6.86 -9.81 5.84
C SER A 620 7.01 -10.77 4.65
N HIS A 621 7.35 -10.23 3.47
CA HIS A 621 7.65 -11.02 2.28
C HIS A 621 8.93 -11.83 2.42
N ALA A 622 9.94 -11.26 3.09
CA ALA A 622 11.20 -11.95 3.33
C ALA A 622 11.01 -13.24 4.15
N SER A 623 9.93 -13.34 4.93
CA SER A 623 9.61 -14.51 5.75
C SER A 623 8.88 -15.63 5.01
N ILE A 624 8.51 -15.45 3.73
CA ILE A 624 7.69 -16.44 2.99
C ILE A 624 8.40 -17.78 2.83
N TRP A 625 9.68 -17.78 2.44
CA TRP A 625 10.41 -19.04 2.24
C TRP A 625 10.60 -19.82 3.55
N PRO A 626 11.05 -19.22 4.67
CA PRO A 626 11.08 -19.92 5.95
C PRO A 626 9.73 -20.46 6.39
N LEU A 627 8.66 -19.65 6.23
CA LEU A 627 7.29 -20.07 6.54
C LEU A 627 6.87 -21.28 5.71
N PHE A 628 7.19 -21.30 4.42
CA PHE A 628 6.92 -22.45 3.56
C PHE A 628 7.68 -23.69 4.05
N GLN A 629 8.96 -23.57 4.43
CA GLN A 629 9.72 -24.68 5.00
C GLN A 629 9.11 -25.20 6.29
N ALA A 630 8.58 -24.33 7.15
CA ALA A 630 7.91 -24.73 8.40
C ALA A 630 6.54 -25.37 8.16
N ALA A 631 5.76 -24.81 7.23
CA ALA A 631 4.40 -25.25 6.88
C ALA A 631 4.33 -26.69 6.37
N LEU A 632 5.40 -27.10 5.72
CA LEU A 632 5.58 -28.46 5.29
C LEU A 632 5.47 -29.44 6.48
N TRP A 633 5.98 -29.09 7.66
CA TRP A 633 5.94 -29.95 8.86
C TRP A 633 4.58 -30.01 9.56
N PHE A 634 3.51 -29.46 8.98
CA PHE A 634 2.17 -29.51 9.57
C PHE A 634 1.46 -30.84 9.27
N GLU A 635 1.47 -31.80 10.20
CA GLU A 635 0.72 -33.07 10.14
C GLU A 635 -0.78 -32.91 10.57
N GLU A 636 -1.64 -33.89 10.21
CA GLU A 636 -3.05 -33.67 9.81
C GLU A 636 -4.09 -33.11 10.81
N ALA A 637 -4.06 -33.41 12.12
CA ALA A 637 -5.21 -33.08 13.00
C ALA A 637 -4.96 -31.92 13.99
N GLU A 638 -3.76 -31.80 14.55
CA GLU A 638 -3.46 -30.84 15.64
C GLU A 638 -3.04 -29.45 15.15
N HIS A 639 -3.01 -29.23 13.83
CA HIS A 639 -2.47 -28.01 13.22
C HIS A 639 -3.46 -27.24 12.36
N LEU A 640 -4.75 -27.51 12.48
CA LEU A 640 -5.82 -26.82 11.73
C LEU A 640 -5.71 -25.29 11.85
N GLU A 641 -5.52 -24.77 13.06
CA GLU A 641 -5.37 -23.33 13.28
C GLU A 641 -4.09 -22.77 12.64
N ARG A 642 -2.99 -23.52 12.66
CA ARG A 642 -1.71 -23.11 12.05
C ARG A 642 -1.79 -23.10 10.52
N ARG A 643 -2.41 -24.13 9.94
CA ARG A 643 -2.69 -24.24 8.51
C ARG A 643 -3.56 -23.06 8.05
N GLN A 644 -4.65 -22.79 8.77
CA GLN A 644 -5.56 -21.69 8.45
C GLN A 644 -4.86 -20.34 8.55
N TRP A 645 -4.15 -20.07 9.66
CA TRP A 645 -3.40 -18.83 9.85
C TRP A 645 -2.40 -18.58 8.71
N LEU A 646 -1.66 -19.62 8.30
CA LEU A 646 -0.70 -19.50 7.21
C LEU A 646 -1.38 -19.19 5.86
N LEU A 647 -2.49 -19.86 5.56
CA LEU A 647 -3.24 -19.61 4.32
C LEU A 647 -3.80 -18.19 4.29
N ASP A 648 -4.34 -17.72 5.42
CA ASP A 648 -4.81 -16.34 5.55
C ASP A 648 -3.65 -15.35 5.43
N TYR A 649 -2.49 -15.68 5.99
CA TYR A 649 -1.27 -14.89 5.86
C TYR A 649 -0.79 -14.81 4.40
N PHE A 650 -0.70 -15.93 3.68
CA PHE A 650 -0.33 -15.93 2.26
C PHE A 650 -1.35 -15.17 1.41
N GLN A 651 -2.65 -15.32 1.68
CA GLN A 651 -3.68 -14.56 0.98
C GLN A 651 -3.58 -13.05 1.27
N MET A 652 -3.34 -12.66 2.52
CA MET A 652 -3.11 -11.28 2.89
C MET A 652 -1.88 -10.71 2.17
N ILE A 653 -0.75 -11.40 2.19
CA ILE A 653 0.47 -10.95 1.50
C ILE A 653 0.26 -10.95 -0.02
N MET A 654 -0.47 -11.89 -0.61
CA MET A 654 -0.82 -11.87 -2.03
C MET A 654 -1.61 -10.61 -2.40
N ARG A 655 -2.63 -10.27 -1.61
CA ARG A 655 -3.48 -9.09 -1.83
C ARG A 655 -2.74 -7.76 -1.64
N THR A 656 -1.69 -7.73 -0.81
CA THR A 656 -0.87 -6.52 -0.61
C THR A 656 0.28 -6.42 -1.61
N SER A 657 0.85 -7.54 -2.02
CA SER A 657 2.00 -7.61 -2.93
C SER A 657 1.61 -7.58 -4.40
N GLY A 658 0.50 -8.22 -4.75
CA GLY A 658 0.14 -8.54 -6.12
C GLY A 658 0.93 -9.71 -6.71
N CYS A 659 1.51 -10.61 -5.90
CA CYS A 659 2.26 -11.77 -6.39
C CYS A 659 1.45 -13.06 -6.26
N ASN A 660 1.04 -13.66 -7.38
CA ASN A 660 0.22 -14.88 -7.40
C ASN A 660 0.98 -16.14 -6.98
N GLN A 661 2.32 -16.12 -6.94
CA GLN A 661 3.15 -17.22 -6.43
C GLN A 661 2.74 -17.69 -5.02
N LEU A 662 2.18 -16.80 -4.20
CA LEU A 662 1.69 -17.14 -2.87
C LEU A 662 0.45 -18.05 -2.90
N ASP A 663 -0.40 -17.90 -3.90
CA ASP A 663 -1.52 -18.80 -4.14
C ASP A 663 -1.04 -20.16 -4.66
N VAL A 664 0.00 -20.16 -5.51
CA VAL A 664 0.68 -21.40 -5.95
C VAL A 664 1.29 -22.14 -4.76
N ALA A 665 1.99 -21.44 -3.87
CA ALA A 665 2.54 -22.00 -2.64
C ALA A 665 1.44 -22.54 -1.71
N ALA A 666 0.37 -21.78 -1.49
CA ALA A 666 -0.78 -22.21 -0.69
C ALA A 666 -1.46 -23.46 -1.26
N SER A 667 -1.68 -23.50 -2.58
CA SER A 667 -2.29 -24.63 -3.28
C SER A 667 -1.41 -25.87 -3.23
N THR A 668 -0.09 -25.68 -3.31
CA THR A 668 0.86 -26.78 -3.17
C THR A 668 0.86 -27.36 -1.76
N LEU A 669 0.89 -26.50 -0.72
CA LEU A 669 0.80 -26.94 0.67
C LEU A 669 -0.50 -27.70 0.94
N LYS A 670 -1.64 -27.22 0.43
CA LYS A 670 -2.93 -27.94 0.53
C LYS A 670 -2.87 -29.32 -0.09
N THR A 671 -2.16 -29.48 -1.20
CA THR A 671 -2.01 -30.78 -1.88
C THR A 671 -1.14 -31.72 -1.05
N ILE A 672 -0.01 -31.22 -0.52
CA ILE A 672 0.88 -31.98 0.37
C ILE A 672 0.18 -32.40 1.66
N TRP A 673 -0.54 -31.48 2.31
CA TRP A 673 -1.28 -31.77 3.54
C TRP A 673 -2.39 -32.80 3.37
N LYS A 674 -2.93 -32.95 2.15
CA LYS A 674 -3.92 -33.96 1.80
C LYS A 674 -3.31 -35.32 1.46
N SER A 675 -2.06 -35.37 1.01
CA SER A 675 -1.43 -36.65 0.67
C SER A 675 -1.01 -37.44 1.91
N GLY A 676 -0.75 -36.75 3.04
CA GLY A 676 -0.30 -37.37 4.28
C GLY A 676 1.11 -37.98 4.19
N GLU A 677 1.82 -37.78 3.07
CA GLU A 677 3.15 -38.33 2.84
C GLU A 677 4.25 -37.42 3.39
N TYR A 678 5.30 -38.02 3.95
CA TYR A 678 6.55 -37.34 4.28
C TYR A 678 7.24 -36.91 2.97
N TYR A 679 7.16 -35.63 2.62
CA TYR A 679 7.62 -35.06 1.35
C TYR A 679 9.16 -34.95 1.33
N ASP A 680 9.81 -36.07 1.09
CA ASP A 680 11.27 -36.23 1.01
C ASP A 680 11.88 -35.68 -0.28
N SER A 681 11.10 -35.57 -1.35
CA SER A 681 11.65 -35.18 -2.64
C SER A 681 11.76 -33.66 -2.80
N VAL A 682 12.63 -33.26 -3.72
CA VAL A 682 12.85 -31.97 -4.36
C VAL A 682 11.55 -31.21 -4.82
N THR A 683 10.35 -31.58 -4.35
CA THR A 683 9.14 -31.62 -5.18
C THR A 683 7.85 -31.30 -4.42
N ALA A 684 7.81 -30.14 -3.80
CA ALA A 684 6.53 -29.44 -3.86
C ALA A 684 6.17 -29.22 -5.36
N GLY A 685 7.18 -28.94 -6.21
CA GLY A 685 7.04 -28.75 -7.66
C GLY A 685 6.67 -29.98 -8.51
N ASN A 686 7.16 -31.20 -8.22
CA ASN A 686 6.77 -32.37 -9.07
C ASN A 686 5.34 -32.86 -8.79
N ILE A 687 4.74 -32.47 -7.67
CA ILE A 687 3.33 -32.79 -7.36
C ILE A 687 2.40 -31.88 -8.18
N THR A 688 2.81 -30.63 -8.42
CA THR A 688 1.96 -29.59 -9.03
C THR A 688 2.43 -29.14 -10.42
N GLY A 689 3.58 -29.60 -10.89
CA GLY A 689 4.22 -29.18 -12.14
C GLY A 689 4.66 -27.72 -12.19
N SER A 690 4.55 -26.97 -11.08
CA SER A 690 4.67 -25.51 -11.03
C SER A 690 5.87 -25.07 -10.19
N LEU A 691 6.43 -23.90 -10.51
CA LEU A 691 7.42 -23.22 -9.68
C LEU A 691 6.72 -22.52 -8.51
N ILE A 692 7.26 -22.65 -7.28
CA ILE A 692 6.49 -22.35 -6.06
C ILE A 692 6.95 -21.08 -5.35
N LEU A 693 8.25 -20.79 -5.33
CA LEU A 693 8.84 -19.62 -4.65
C LEU A 693 10.07 -19.11 -5.38
#